data_AF-A0A1G0I004-F1
#
_entry.id   AF-A0A1G0I004-F1
#
_cell.length_a   1.000
_cell.length_b   1.000
_cell.length_c   1.000
_cell.angle_alpha   90.00
_cell.angle_beta   90.00
_cell.angle_gamma   90.00
#
_symmetry.space_group_name_H-M   'P 1'
#
loop_
_entity.id
_entity.type
_entity.pdbx_description
1 polymer ?
#
loop_
_entity_poly.entity_id
_entity_poly.type
_entity_poly.pdbx_seq_one_letter_code
_entity_poly.pdbx_strand_id
1 'polypeptide(L)'
;MSTPTRVVVNNARGESFADVARRIGAIGDITIPSTYSDAEVMAALSSNFAEIVAAAGYTVIDAVETGTSALNSDGNITLTGEQTIAGVMTSTSRVLLMDQTAPAENGIYVTAAGAWARATDFDQTAEVVQGSYVPVTGGDNAGAWVLTTADPITVGTTAQTWRMWNLNQTLQLISDLASTASGEGASLIGIDLSVAQTSETVGAILWNWADVTAAPWLADRTGAADSTTAFNDALATGRPVKVPSGTFKISSLTALDRDGVVIDGAGPDLTIIQQTSTTADLFTIGAGVTLRYSPSISNMSFTVASTKTAGYLVKASKTFGLKVSNVRCDGYFGLVDLVTCQWTTIRDSHCVNMVATNGKAVSARSGGSNLIIQNLSVDGGVGTQCYAGLYVEEWDGVFMSAGTQFNRCGNALVIAPPAATNFDHMFVSGASFDTCSGVGILFKNSGGNIRRLVFSAGWNGSHSNSGVEIEAGASVTGLTFDSWRTVNCGSYGFNFQEPVDGFSYTDGIISGNSTSSSGTYSGIFFANGGTYNDMNLSNTRITPLEGFSNSQKYAIEVEAATGPVFADSTIVDCNLSGNVTGAISWASANPRTIFMRNNTGYITEAQGSATLLNGTTSIAVNHGLSLTPIAGEIMVTPLDDLGTASKFRVPTADYTSSQFTIRVNADPGANVGFAWQAVVA
;
A
#
# COMPACT_ATOMS: atom_id res chain seq x y z
N MET A 1 -43.21 15.11 3.51
CA MET A 1 -42.72 14.20 4.56
C MET A 1 -41.31 13.78 4.20
N SER A 2 -40.31 14.52 4.67
CA SER A 2 -38.90 14.12 4.62
C SER A 2 -38.62 13.23 5.82
N THR A 3 -38.01 12.08 5.58
CA THR A 3 -37.50 11.18 6.63
C THR A 3 -36.56 11.98 7.54
N PRO A 4 -36.72 11.95 8.88
CA PRO A 4 -35.79 12.61 9.77
C PRO A 4 -34.47 11.85 9.73
N THR A 5 -33.43 12.47 9.20
CA THR A 5 -32.06 11.96 9.27
C THR A 5 -31.66 11.92 10.73
N ARG A 6 -31.58 10.71 11.31
CA ARG A 6 -31.16 10.48 12.69
C ARG A 6 -29.71 10.96 12.85
N VAL A 7 -29.52 12.14 13.44
CA VAL A 7 -28.19 12.63 13.84
C VAL A 7 -27.76 11.83 15.07
N VAL A 8 -26.87 10.86 14.86
CA VAL A 8 -26.29 10.08 15.95
C VAL A 8 -25.13 10.89 16.54
N VAL A 9 -25.37 11.58 17.65
CA VAL A 9 -24.29 12.09 18.50
C VAL A 9 -23.80 10.91 19.35
N ASN A 10 -22.75 10.22 18.90
CA ASN A 10 -22.24 9.04 19.58
C ASN A 10 -21.58 9.43 20.91
N ASN A 11 -22.26 9.19 22.03
CA ASN A 11 -21.59 9.08 23.32
C ASN A 11 -20.81 7.75 23.40
N ALA A 12 -20.04 7.50 24.46
CA ALA A 12 -19.21 6.29 24.61
C ALA A 12 -19.98 4.95 24.58
N ARG A 13 -21.32 4.97 24.57
CA ARG A 13 -22.21 3.80 24.44
C ARG A 13 -22.91 3.72 23.07
N GLY A 14 -22.66 4.65 22.15
CA GLY A 14 -23.36 4.74 20.86
C GLY A 14 -24.84 5.15 20.99
N GLU A 15 -25.21 5.72 22.13
CA GLU A 15 -26.57 6.20 22.41
C GLU A 15 -26.76 7.59 21.79
N SER A 16 -27.93 7.83 21.18
CA SER A 16 -28.34 9.16 20.76
C SER A 16 -28.72 10.04 21.96
N PHE A 17 -28.85 11.36 21.76
CA PHE A 17 -29.37 12.26 22.79
C PHE A 17 -30.76 11.81 23.32
N ALA A 18 -31.60 11.27 22.44
CA ALA A 18 -32.90 10.72 22.82
C ALA A 18 -32.78 9.47 23.69
N ASP A 19 -31.80 8.61 23.42
CA ASP A 19 -31.49 7.44 24.26
C ASP A 19 -31.04 7.86 25.67
N VAL A 20 -30.26 8.94 25.77
CA VAL A 20 -29.81 9.50 27.06
C VAL A 20 -30.99 10.09 27.83
N ALA A 21 -31.84 10.89 27.18
CA ALA A 21 -33.02 11.50 27.80
C ALA A 21 -34.00 10.44 28.32
N ARG A 22 -34.24 9.36 27.55
CA ARG A 22 -35.06 8.21 27.98
C ARG A 22 -34.49 7.49 29.20
N ARG A 23 -33.16 7.41 29.32
CA ARG A 23 -32.50 6.78 30.46
C ARG A 23 -32.58 7.61 31.73
N ILE A 24 -32.42 8.93 31.60
CA ILE A 24 -32.52 9.86 32.74
C ILE A 24 -33.97 9.91 33.23
N GLY A 25 -34.94 9.73 32.34
CA GLY A 25 -36.36 9.56 32.68
C GLY A 25 -37.10 10.89 32.94
N ALA A 26 -36.37 11.95 33.29
CA ALA A 26 -36.88 13.31 33.33
C ALA A 26 -35.77 14.36 33.08
N ILE A 27 -36.11 15.50 32.50
CA ILE A 27 -35.24 16.68 32.38
C ILE A 27 -36.00 17.87 32.97
N GLY A 28 -35.56 18.36 34.13
CA GLY A 28 -36.41 19.23 34.95
C GLY A 28 -37.67 18.49 35.41
N ASP A 29 -38.84 19.11 35.27
CA ASP A 29 -40.15 18.49 35.55
C ASP A 29 -40.73 17.72 34.34
N ILE A 30 -40.03 17.72 33.21
CA ILE A 30 -40.49 17.06 31.98
C ILE A 30 -40.17 15.57 32.05
N THR A 31 -41.21 14.75 32.16
CA THR A 31 -41.06 13.30 32.12
C THR A 31 -40.77 12.82 30.69
N ILE A 32 -39.70 12.05 30.53
CA ILE A 32 -39.32 11.39 29.26
C ILE A 32 -39.42 9.88 29.45
N PRO A 33 -40.58 9.26 29.15
CA PRO A 33 -40.76 7.82 29.25
C PRO A 33 -39.77 7.07 28.36
N SER A 34 -39.29 5.92 28.85
CA SER A 34 -38.43 5.03 28.07
C SER A 34 -39.07 4.52 26.77
N THR A 35 -40.39 4.66 26.62
CA THR A 35 -41.17 4.28 25.45
C THR A 35 -41.24 5.35 24.35
N TYR A 36 -40.77 6.58 24.59
CA TYR A 36 -40.80 7.64 23.56
C TYR A 36 -39.83 7.32 22.41
N SER A 37 -40.31 7.39 21.17
CA SER A 37 -39.45 7.42 19.99
C SER A 37 -38.55 8.64 19.99
N ASP A 38 -37.46 8.62 19.22
CA ASP A 38 -36.54 9.76 19.12
C ASP A 38 -37.26 11.05 18.70
N ALA A 39 -38.28 10.95 17.84
CA ALA A 39 -39.10 12.09 17.44
C ALA A 39 -39.98 12.60 18.59
N GLU A 40 -40.54 11.72 19.42
CA GLU A 40 -41.35 12.09 20.59
C GLU A 40 -40.50 12.70 21.71
N VAL A 41 -39.27 12.21 21.91
CA VAL A 41 -38.31 12.84 22.83
C VAL A 41 -37.98 14.26 22.37
N MET A 42 -37.63 14.42 21.09
CA MET A 42 -37.32 15.75 20.55
C MET A 42 -38.54 16.68 20.58
N ALA A 43 -39.75 16.17 20.33
CA ALA A 43 -40.99 16.94 20.44
C ALA A 43 -41.28 17.35 21.89
N ALA A 44 -41.10 16.46 22.86
CA ALA A 44 -41.31 16.75 24.28
C ALA A 44 -40.33 17.81 24.80
N LEU A 45 -39.07 17.75 24.40
CA LEU A 45 -38.06 18.73 24.82
C LEU A 45 -38.22 20.06 24.08
N SER A 46 -38.63 20.04 22.82
CA SER A 46 -38.88 21.27 22.05
C SER A 46 -40.14 22.00 22.54
N SER A 47 -41.19 21.26 22.91
CA SER A 47 -42.46 21.85 23.38
C SER A 47 -42.35 22.45 24.78
N ASN A 48 -41.38 22.00 25.59
CA ASN A 48 -41.16 22.47 26.95
C ASN A 48 -39.81 23.20 27.11
N PHE A 49 -39.25 23.72 26.00
CA PHE A 49 -37.93 24.36 26.00
C PHE A 49 -37.84 25.54 26.98
N ALA A 50 -38.92 26.32 27.12
CA ALA A 50 -39.00 27.40 28.10
C ALA A 50 -38.78 26.94 29.55
N GLU A 51 -39.33 25.78 29.93
CA GLU A 51 -39.18 25.21 31.27
C GLU A 51 -37.75 24.69 31.51
N ILE A 52 -37.14 24.09 30.48
CA ILE A 52 -35.74 23.63 30.52
C ILE A 52 -34.79 24.82 30.72
N VAL A 53 -35.03 25.91 29.99
CA VAL A 53 -34.23 27.13 30.01
C VAL A 53 -34.38 27.84 31.37
N ALA A 54 -35.60 27.92 31.91
CA ALA A 54 -35.83 28.43 33.26
C ALA A 54 -35.11 27.59 34.33
N ALA A 55 -35.13 26.26 34.22
CA ALA A 55 -34.43 25.36 35.14
C ALA A 55 -32.89 25.49 35.05
N ALA A 56 -32.36 25.90 33.90
CA ALA A 56 -30.94 26.20 33.69
C ALA A 56 -30.54 27.61 34.15
N GLY A 57 -31.47 28.40 34.70
CA GLY A 57 -31.20 29.71 35.29
C GLY A 57 -31.24 30.88 34.30
N TYR A 58 -31.76 30.68 33.10
CA TYR A 58 -31.95 31.75 32.13
C TYR A 58 -33.28 32.47 32.31
N THR A 59 -33.30 33.77 32.03
CA THR A 59 -34.52 34.58 32.02
C THR A 59 -35.38 34.23 30.81
N VAL A 60 -36.63 33.83 31.06
CA VAL A 60 -37.64 33.55 30.02
C VAL A 60 -38.50 34.79 29.84
N ILE A 61 -38.51 35.31 28.62
CA ILE A 61 -39.33 36.44 28.19
C ILE A 61 -40.62 35.95 27.55
N ASP A 62 -41.71 36.69 27.69
CA ASP A 62 -43.00 36.30 27.11
C ASP A 62 -42.89 36.17 25.58
N ALA A 63 -43.57 35.15 25.07
CA ALA A 63 -43.57 34.81 23.65
C ALA A 63 -43.88 36.02 22.75
N VAL A 64 -43.24 36.04 21.59
CA VAL A 64 -43.48 37.02 20.53
C VAL A 64 -44.12 36.34 19.34
N GLU A 65 -44.99 37.05 18.64
CA GLU A 65 -45.74 36.51 17.51
C GLU A 65 -44.83 36.29 16.30
N THR A 66 -43.83 37.15 16.11
CA THR A 66 -42.85 37.03 15.01
C THR A 66 -41.55 37.80 15.33
N GLY A 67 -40.54 37.66 14.48
CA GLY A 67 -39.30 38.43 14.61
C GLY A 67 -38.54 38.61 13.30
N THR A 68 -37.69 39.64 13.23
CA THR A 68 -36.89 39.97 12.04
C THR A 68 -35.61 39.13 11.98
N SER A 69 -35.05 38.87 10.80
CA SER A 69 -33.70 38.30 10.68
C SER A 69 -32.98 38.89 9.46
N ALA A 70 -31.66 39.03 9.48
CA ALA A 70 -30.89 39.29 8.25
C ALA A 70 -31.11 38.22 7.14
N LEU A 71 -31.70 37.07 7.49
CA LEU A 71 -32.04 35.99 6.57
C LEU A 71 -33.35 36.22 5.79
N ASN A 72 -34.22 37.12 6.25
CA ASN A 72 -35.44 37.49 5.55
C ASN A 72 -35.38 38.98 5.14
N SER A 73 -36.03 39.34 4.03
CA SER A 73 -35.91 40.68 3.42
C SER A 73 -36.61 41.80 4.19
N ASP A 74 -36.91 41.61 5.47
CA ASP A 74 -37.66 42.55 6.30
C ASP A 74 -36.84 43.81 6.62
N GLY A 75 -35.52 43.68 6.74
CA GLY A 75 -34.60 44.80 6.95
C GLY A 75 -34.92 45.64 8.20
N ASN A 76 -34.52 46.91 8.17
CA ASN A 76 -34.81 47.87 9.24
C ASN A 76 -36.32 48.14 9.36
N ILE A 77 -36.86 48.03 10.57
CA ILE A 77 -38.31 48.21 10.82
C ILE A 77 -38.58 49.62 11.34
N THR A 78 -39.57 50.32 10.78
CA THR A 78 -40.04 51.57 11.38
C THR A 78 -40.89 51.25 12.60
N LEU A 79 -40.57 51.82 13.78
CA LEU A 79 -41.27 51.53 15.04
C LEU A 79 -42.62 52.27 15.17
N THR A 80 -43.47 52.19 14.15
CA THR A 80 -44.81 52.78 14.12
C THR A 80 -45.70 52.10 13.08
N GLY A 81 -47.01 52.07 13.34
CA GLY A 81 -48.00 51.48 12.42
C GLY A 81 -47.92 49.96 12.38
N GLU A 82 -49.04 49.30 12.07
CA GLU A 82 -49.04 47.83 11.91
C GLU A 82 -48.35 47.43 10.60
N GLN A 83 -47.52 46.39 10.64
CA GLN A 83 -46.66 45.97 9.53
C GLN A 83 -46.66 44.46 9.35
N THR A 84 -46.22 43.99 8.19
CA THR A 84 -45.93 42.55 7.99
C THR A 84 -44.46 42.29 8.30
N ILE A 85 -44.18 41.47 9.31
CA ILE A 85 -42.83 41.03 9.70
C ILE A 85 -42.75 39.52 9.51
N ALA A 86 -41.74 39.04 8.80
CA ALA A 86 -41.49 37.62 8.52
C ALA A 86 -42.74 36.86 8.04
N GLY A 87 -43.54 37.51 7.19
CA GLY A 87 -44.79 36.96 6.66
C GLY A 87 -46.01 37.05 7.59
N VAL A 88 -45.90 37.65 8.77
CA VAL A 88 -46.99 37.83 9.76
C VAL A 88 -47.41 39.29 9.82
N MET A 89 -48.70 39.57 9.55
CA MET A 89 -49.29 40.90 9.73
C MET A 89 -49.54 41.16 11.22
N THR A 90 -48.93 42.20 11.77
CA THR A 90 -49.06 42.56 13.19
C THR A 90 -50.40 43.26 13.47
N SER A 91 -50.89 43.11 14.70
CA SER A 91 -52.04 43.85 15.24
C SER A 91 -51.97 43.86 16.75
N THR A 92 -51.39 44.90 17.36
CA THR A 92 -51.06 44.92 18.80
C THR A 92 -50.20 43.72 19.25
N SER A 93 -49.41 43.19 18.32
CA SER A 93 -48.56 42.01 18.47
C SER A 93 -47.26 42.33 19.18
N ARG A 94 -46.72 41.34 19.92
CA ARG A 94 -45.33 41.36 20.40
C ARG A 94 -44.40 40.86 19.29
N VAL A 95 -43.31 41.57 19.03
CA VAL A 95 -42.34 41.21 17.98
C VAL A 95 -40.89 41.34 18.46
N LEU A 96 -40.03 40.45 18.00
CA LEU A 96 -38.58 40.50 18.25
C LEU A 96 -37.85 41.14 17.08
N LEU A 97 -37.15 42.25 17.32
CA LEU A 97 -36.33 42.92 16.33
C LEU A 97 -34.85 42.61 16.54
N MET A 98 -34.18 42.13 15.51
CA MET A 98 -32.80 41.63 15.56
C MET A 98 -31.85 42.31 14.57
N ASP A 99 -32.37 43.10 13.62
CA ASP A 99 -31.58 43.70 12.53
C ASP A 99 -31.92 45.18 12.27
N GLN A 100 -32.16 45.96 13.33
CA GLN A 100 -32.28 47.41 13.21
C GLN A 100 -30.96 48.04 12.76
N THR A 101 -31.06 49.15 12.03
CA THR A 101 -29.89 49.92 11.55
C THR A 101 -29.08 50.46 12.73
N ALA A 102 -29.74 50.82 13.84
CA ALA A 102 -29.11 51.04 15.11
C ALA A 102 -29.26 49.76 15.96
N PRO A 103 -28.20 48.95 16.17
CA PRO A 103 -28.32 47.68 16.88
C PRO A 103 -28.78 47.80 18.35
N ALA A 104 -28.73 48.99 18.94
CA ALA A 104 -29.29 49.26 20.26
C ALA A 104 -30.83 49.35 20.26
N GLU A 105 -31.45 49.49 19.09
CA GLU A 105 -32.90 49.46 18.89
C GLU A 105 -33.44 48.04 18.75
N ASN A 106 -32.57 47.03 18.59
CA ASN A 106 -32.97 45.63 18.70
C ASN A 106 -33.59 45.32 20.07
N GLY A 107 -34.40 44.27 20.13
CA GLY A 107 -35.15 43.85 21.31
C GLY A 107 -36.63 43.63 21.01
N ILE A 108 -37.45 43.56 22.06
CA ILE A 108 -38.85 43.14 21.93
C ILE A 108 -39.78 44.35 22.02
N TYR A 109 -40.72 44.45 21.08
CA TYR A 109 -41.66 45.57 20.94
C TYR A 109 -43.10 45.09 20.90
N VAL A 110 -44.01 45.95 21.36
CA VAL A 110 -45.45 45.84 21.14
C VAL A 110 -45.85 46.79 20.02
N THR A 111 -46.33 46.22 18.93
CA THR A 111 -46.79 46.94 17.74
C THR A 111 -48.08 47.73 18.02
N ALA A 112 -48.30 48.81 17.27
CA ALA A 112 -49.48 49.64 17.38
C ALA A 112 -49.71 50.44 16.09
N ALA A 113 -50.92 50.99 15.92
CA ALA A 113 -51.22 51.95 14.85
C ALA A 113 -50.41 53.26 14.96
N GLY A 114 -50.02 53.63 16.18
CA GLY A 114 -49.10 54.73 16.49
C GLY A 114 -47.67 54.24 16.71
N ALA A 115 -46.87 54.98 17.49
CA ALA A 115 -45.52 54.56 17.86
C ALA A 115 -45.54 53.25 18.66
N TRP A 116 -44.61 52.36 18.34
CA TRP A 116 -44.42 51.10 19.06
C TRP A 116 -43.69 51.35 20.38
N ALA A 117 -44.03 50.58 21.40
CA ALA A 117 -43.34 50.61 22.69
C ALA A 117 -42.49 49.35 22.86
N ARG A 118 -41.42 49.40 23.66
CA ARG A 118 -40.76 48.17 24.10
C ARG A 118 -41.72 47.36 24.98
N ALA A 119 -41.57 46.05 24.93
CA ALA A 119 -42.34 45.15 25.76
C ALA A 119 -41.98 45.33 27.25
N THR A 120 -43.00 45.32 28.13
CA THR A 120 -42.87 45.66 29.56
C THR A 120 -42.01 44.71 30.38
N ASP A 121 -41.76 43.51 29.88
CA ASP A 121 -40.90 42.47 30.45
C ASP A 121 -39.48 42.51 29.85
N PHE A 122 -39.20 43.50 28.99
CA PHE A 122 -37.93 43.67 28.29
C PHE A 122 -37.66 45.16 27.97
N ASP A 123 -38.02 46.07 28.89
CA ASP A 123 -37.91 47.52 28.70
C ASP A 123 -36.91 48.20 29.64
N GLN A 124 -36.44 47.51 30.68
CA GLN A 124 -35.46 48.02 31.63
C GLN A 124 -34.13 47.27 31.57
N THR A 125 -33.04 47.99 31.85
CA THR A 125 -31.67 47.45 31.93
C THR A 125 -31.54 46.25 32.89
N ALA A 126 -32.38 46.17 33.93
CA ALA A 126 -32.38 45.05 34.86
C ALA A 126 -33.01 43.76 34.29
N GLU A 127 -33.82 43.88 33.24
CA GLU A 127 -34.55 42.77 32.61
C GLU A 127 -33.81 42.23 31.39
N VAL A 128 -33.04 43.09 30.71
CA VAL A 128 -32.25 42.75 29.53
C VAL A 128 -30.89 42.21 29.97
N VAL A 129 -30.82 40.90 30.19
CA VAL A 129 -29.59 40.20 30.60
C VAL A 129 -29.11 39.23 29.52
N GLN A 130 -27.81 39.01 29.45
CA GLN A 130 -27.22 37.98 28.60
C GLN A 130 -27.90 36.63 28.86
N GLY A 131 -28.24 35.91 27.78
CA GLY A 131 -28.91 34.62 27.85
C GLY A 131 -30.44 34.71 27.98
N SER A 132 -31.03 35.91 27.97
CA SER A 132 -32.49 36.07 27.89
C SER A 132 -33.05 35.28 26.71
N TYR A 133 -34.04 34.44 26.98
CA TYR A 133 -34.69 33.57 26.01
C TYR A 133 -36.06 34.09 25.64
N VAL A 134 -36.38 34.07 24.35
CA VAL A 134 -37.70 34.42 23.83
C VAL A 134 -38.19 33.37 22.82
N PRO A 135 -39.39 32.80 23.01
CA PRO A 135 -40.06 32.01 21.99
C PRO A 135 -40.68 32.90 20.91
N VAL A 136 -40.37 32.64 19.64
CA VAL A 136 -41.05 33.24 18.48
C VAL A 136 -42.04 32.22 17.92
N THR A 137 -43.34 32.52 17.96
CA THR A 137 -44.40 31.53 17.69
C THR A 137 -44.85 31.46 16.23
N GLY A 138 -44.49 32.43 15.40
CA GLY A 138 -44.99 32.54 14.03
C GLY A 138 -44.05 33.27 13.07
N GLY A 139 -44.38 33.16 11.78
CA GLY A 139 -43.58 33.70 10.68
C GLY A 139 -42.35 32.85 10.33
N ASP A 140 -41.58 33.34 9.37
CA ASP A 140 -40.42 32.63 8.81
C ASP A 140 -39.30 32.37 9.83
N ASN A 141 -39.30 33.13 10.94
CA ASN A 141 -38.31 33.04 12.03
C ASN A 141 -38.86 32.40 13.31
N ALA A 142 -39.97 31.65 13.20
CA ALA A 142 -40.52 30.89 14.32
C ALA A 142 -39.46 29.94 14.92
N GLY A 143 -39.31 29.96 16.24
CA GLY A 143 -38.28 29.20 16.94
C GLY A 143 -37.86 29.82 18.26
N ALA A 144 -36.86 29.20 18.88
CA ALA A 144 -36.27 29.67 20.12
C ALA A 144 -35.15 30.67 19.82
N TRP A 145 -35.14 31.82 20.49
CA TRP A 145 -34.10 32.84 20.32
C TRP A 145 -33.49 33.23 21.66
N VAL A 146 -32.19 33.50 21.66
CA VAL A 146 -31.41 33.83 22.85
C VAL A 146 -30.59 35.09 22.60
N LEU A 147 -30.59 36.01 23.57
CA LEU A 147 -29.74 37.20 23.58
C LEU A 147 -28.30 36.80 23.91
N THR A 148 -27.36 37.08 23.01
CA THR A 148 -25.94 36.71 23.18
C THR A 148 -25.04 37.88 23.53
N THR A 149 -25.54 39.11 23.54
CA THR A 149 -24.81 40.28 24.03
C THR A 149 -24.38 40.06 25.48
N ALA A 150 -23.11 40.31 25.79
CA ALA A 150 -22.57 40.18 27.15
C ALA A 150 -23.05 41.31 28.08
N ASP A 151 -23.27 40.97 29.34
CA ASP A 151 -23.61 41.94 30.38
C ASP A 151 -22.41 42.88 30.69
N PRO A 152 -22.65 44.16 31.06
CA PRO A 152 -23.96 44.79 31.29
C PRO A 152 -24.60 45.38 30.02
N ILE A 153 -25.90 45.18 29.86
CA ILE A 153 -26.68 45.67 28.70
C ILE A 153 -27.57 46.83 29.11
N THR A 154 -27.32 48.04 28.60
CA THR A 154 -28.19 49.21 28.84
C THR A 154 -29.16 49.41 27.68
N VAL A 155 -30.46 49.42 27.95
CA VAL A 155 -31.52 49.59 26.94
C VAL A 155 -31.34 50.90 26.18
N GLY A 156 -31.42 50.84 24.85
CA GLY A 156 -31.24 52.00 23.96
C GLY A 156 -29.80 52.48 23.78
N THR A 157 -28.82 51.83 24.42
CA THR A 157 -27.39 52.18 24.28
C THR A 157 -26.53 51.00 23.84
N THR A 158 -26.69 49.83 24.46
CA THR A 158 -25.92 48.63 24.13
C THR A 158 -26.54 47.91 22.93
N ALA A 159 -25.72 47.50 21.97
CA ALA A 159 -26.15 46.68 20.84
C ALA A 159 -26.67 45.31 21.29
N GLN A 160 -27.86 44.92 20.84
CA GLN A 160 -28.45 43.62 21.17
C GLN A 160 -28.31 42.65 20.00
N THR A 161 -27.56 41.57 20.22
CA THR A 161 -27.36 40.49 19.26
C THR A 161 -28.17 39.29 19.70
N TRP A 162 -29.02 38.79 18.81
CA TRP A 162 -29.86 37.63 19.04
C TRP A 162 -29.45 36.49 18.13
N ARG A 163 -29.55 35.27 18.66
CA ARG A 163 -29.24 34.06 17.90
C ARG A 163 -30.35 33.04 18.07
N MET A 164 -30.71 32.39 16.97
CA MET A 164 -31.64 31.26 17.01
C MET A 164 -30.98 30.10 17.74
N TRP A 165 -31.71 29.49 18.67
CA TRP A 165 -31.33 28.25 19.31
C TRP A 165 -31.78 27.08 18.44
N ASN A 166 -30.82 26.34 17.87
CA ASN A 166 -31.08 25.15 17.06
C ASN A 166 -30.20 23.97 17.52
N LEU A 167 -30.81 22.80 17.72
CA LEU A 167 -30.11 21.57 18.16
C LEU A 167 -29.50 20.76 17.00
N ASN A 168 -29.74 21.15 15.74
CA ASN A 168 -29.47 20.30 14.58
C ASN A 168 -28.86 21.08 13.41
N GLN A 169 -27.56 21.43 13.40
CA GLN A 169 -26.72 21.50 12.17
C GLN A 169 -25.21 21.37 12.48
N THR A 170 -24.60 20.29 12.00
CA THR A 170 -23.16 19.95 12.17
C THR A 170 -22.21 20.96 11.50
N LEU A 171 -22.69 21.79 10.57
CA LEU A 171 -21.87 22.78 9.85
C LEU A 171 -21.71 24.11 10.61
N GLN A 172 -22.68 24.50 11.46
CA GLN A 172 -22.56 25.68 12.31
C GLN A 172 -21.56 25.45 13.46
N LEU A 173 -21.47 24.23 14.00
CA LEU A 173 -20.46 23.89 15.00
C LEU A 173 -19.02 24.11 14.51
N ILE A 174 -18.74 23.81 13.23
CA ILE A 174 -17.41 23.99 12.63
C ILE A 174 -17.10 25.48 12.42
N SER A 175 -18.11 26.25 12.01
CA SER A 175 -18.00 27.71 11.87
C SER A 175 -17.76 28.38 13.22
N ASP A 176 -18.56 28.03 14.24
CA ASP A 176 -18.49 28.59 15.59
C ASP A 176 -17.17 28.21 16.31
N LEU A 177 -16.64 27.01 16.04
CA LEU A 177 -15.34 26.57 16.57
C LEU A 177 -14.15 27.26 15.89
N ALA A 178 -14.31 27.71 14.64
CA ALA A 178 -13.30 28.42 13.88
C ALA A 178 -13.34 29.95 14.08
N SER A 179 -14.47 30.53 14.52
CA SER A 179 -14.71 31.97 14.42
C SER A 179 -14.53 32.81 15.70
N THR A 180 -14.22 32.26 16.87
CA THR A 180 -14.17 33.10 18.10
C THR A 180 -12.91 32.95 18.93
N ALA A 181 -12.10 34.00 18.91
CA ALA A 181 -11.04 34.32 19.85
C ALA A 181 -11.55 34.77 21.25
N SER A 182 -12.74 34.33 21.66
CA SER A 182 -13.31 34.67 22.97
C SER A 182 -14.21 33.56 23.52
N GLY A 183 -13.58 32.60 24.19
CA GLY A 183 -14.04 32.07 25.48
C GLY A 183 -15.22 31.09 25.56
N GLU A 184 -16.25 31.14 24.70
CA GLU A 184 -17.54 30.55 25.12
C GLU A 184 -17.95 29.21 24.49
N GLY A 185 -17.32 28.75 23.40
CA GLY A 185 -17.59 27.42 22.83
C GLY A 185 -17.04 26.25 23.66
N ALA A 186 -16.08 26.52 24.55
CA ALA A 186 -15.31 25.55 25.31
C ALA A 186 -16.11 24.85 26.44
N SER A 187 -17.04 25.58 27.07
CA SER A 187 -17.77 25.13 28.25
C SER A 187 -18.87 24.11 27.92
N LEU A 188 -19.50 24.22 26.74
CA LEU A 188 -20.58 23.33 26.32
C LEU A 188 -20.11 21.90 25.98
N ILE A 189 -18.81 21.73 25.70
CA ILE A 189 -18.18 20.45 25.33
C ILE A 189 -17.16 19.97 26.36
N GLY A 190 -16.93 20.72 27.46
CA GLY A 190 -16.03 20.32 28.54
C GLY A 190 -14.54 20.29 28.14
N ILE A 191 -14.10 21.15 27.23
CA ILE A 191 -12.71 21.22 26.76
C ILE A 191 -12.07 22.51 27.29
N ASP A 192 -11.06 22.37 28.13
CA ASP A 192 -10.24 23.51 28.58
C ASP A 192 -9.33 23.99 27.42
N LEU A 193 -9.60 25.21 26.94
CA LEU A 193 -8.84 25.87 25.86
C LEU A 193 -7.92 26.99 26.38
N SER A 194 -7.45 26.90 27.63
CA SER A 194 -6.45 27.82 28.20
C SER A 194 -5.08 27.82 27.46
N VAL A 195 -4.93 27.03 26.40
CA VAL A 195 -3.73 26.92 25.57
C VAL A 195 -4.13 27.03 24.09
N ALA A 196 -3.40 27.81 23.29
CA ALA A 196 -3.58 27.90 21.84
C ALA A 196 -3.55 26.51 21.21
N GLN A 197 -4.64 26.10 20.57
CA GLN A 197 -4.78 24.76 19.99
C GLN A 197 -4.58 24.80 18.47
N THR A 198 -3.75 23.87 17.98
CA THR A 198 -3.42 23.76 16.56
C THR A 198 -4.49 22.92 15.84
N SER A 199 -4.45 22.88 14.50
CA SER A 199 -5.29 21.96 13.69
C SER A 199 -5.21 20.50 14.18
N GLU A 200 -4.09 20.10 14.79
CA GLU A 200 -3.92 18.76 15.35
C GLU A 200 -4.75 18.52 16.61
N THR A 201 -4.98 19.55 17.44
CA THR A 201 -5.73 19.40 18.68
C THR A 201 -7.23 19.34 18.41
N VAL A 202 -7.72 20.11 17.44
CA VAL A 202 -9.11 19.99 16.94
C VAL A 202 -9.36 18.61 16.32
N GLY A 203 -8.39 18.06 15.57
CA GLY A 203 -8.45 16.68 15.08
C GLY A 203 -8.41 15.64 16.21
N ALA A 204 -7.62 15.86 17.27
CA ALA A 204 -7.57 14.99 18.44
C ALA A 204 -8.93 14.85 19.16
N ILE A 205 -9.68 15.96 19.18
CA ILE A 205 -11.01 16.09 19.80
C ILE A 205 -12.09 15.42 18.92
N LEU A 206 -12.11 15.69 17.61
CA LEU A 206 -13.13 15.16 16.68
C LEU A 206 -13.07 13.64 16.50
N TRP A 207 -11.87 13.07 16.50
CA TRP A 207 -11.65 11.62 16.39
C TRP A 207 -11.64 10.92 17.76
N ASN A 208 -11.75 11.68 18.85
CA ASN A 208 -11.64 11.18 20.21
C ASN A 208 -10.38 10.30 20.38
N TRP A 209 -9.19 10.81 20.05
CA TRP A 209 -7.94 10.05 20.15
C TRP A 209 -7.59 9.73 21.61
N ALA A 210 -7.15 8.51 21.90
CA ALA A 210 -6.49 8.19 23.15
C ALA A 210 -5.01 8.58 23.04
N ASP A 211 -4.66 9.79 23.50
CA ASP A 211 -3.27 10.22 23.60
C ASP A 211 -2.61 9.54 24.79
N VAL A 212 -1.67 8.63 24.53
CA VAL A 212 -1.02 7.82 25.59
C VAL A 212 -0.33 8.65 26.67
N THR A 213 0.03 9.91 26.40
CA THR A 213 0.71 10.79 27.36
C THR A 213 -0.24 11.70 28.13
N ALA A 214 -1.48 11.82 27.71
CA ALA A 214 -2.50 12.59 28.42
C ALA A 214 -3.04 11.79 29.61
N ALA A 215 -3.62 12.51 30.58
CA ALA A 215 -4.36 11.85 31.65
C ALA A 215 -5.56 11.09 31.05
N PRO A 216 -5.86 9.86 31.52
CA PRO A 216 -5.33 9.23 32.73
C PRO A 216 -4.06 8.38 32.53
N TRP A 217 -3.57 8.18 31.30
CA TRP A 217 -2.54 7.17 31.00
C TRP A 217 -1.12 7.60 31.32
N LEU A 218 -0.80 8.88 31.08
CA LEU A 218 0.47 9.51 31.49
C LEU A 218 1.73 8.70 31.12
N ALA A 219 1.75 8.09 29.92
CA ALA A 219 2.91 7.34 29.42
C ALA A 219 4.19 8.19 29.47
N ASP A 220 5.29 7.56 29.91
CA ASP A 220 6.58 8.21 30.01
C ASP A 220 7.23 8.35 28.63
N ARG A 221 7.21 9.59 28.13
CA ARG A 221 7.81 9.99 26.85
C ARG A 221 9.34 10.11 26.86
N THR A 222 9.98 9.92 28.02
CA THR A 222 11.45 9.97 28.14
C THR A 222 12.12 8.62 27.90
N GLY A 223 11.36 7.53 27.98
CA GLY A 223 11.86 6.15 27.85
C GLY A 223 12.55 5.62 29.12
N ALA A 224 12.46 6.35 30.24
CA ALA A 224 13.06 5.95 31.51
C ALA A 224 12.22 4.85 32.19
N ALA A 225 10.91 5.05 32.26
CA ALA A 225 9.93 4.14 32.82
C ALA A 225 9.22 3.31 31.74
N ASP A 226 8.79 2.11 32.11
CA ASP A 226 7.98 1.24 31.24
C ASP A 226 6.55 1.81 31.12
N SER A 227 6.14 2.12 29.88
CA SER A 227 4.83 2.69 29.53
C SER A 227 3.81 1.63 29.11
N THR A 228 4.12 0.34 29.27
CA THR A 228 3.26 -0.77 28.81
C THR A 228 1.84 -0.70 29.36
N THR A 229 1.67 -0.41 30.65
CA THR A 229 0.34 -0.29 31.26
C THR A 229 -0.46 0.86 30.64
N ALA A 230 0.16 2.04 30.51
CA ALA A 230 -0.46 3.22 29.91
C ALA A 230 -0.95 2.94 28.47
N PHE A 231 -0.14 2.25 27.67
CA PHE A 231 -0.52 1.86 26.31
C PHE A 231 -1.65 0.82 26.30
N ASN A 232 -1.58 -0.21 27.14
CA ASN A 232 -2.63 -1.22 27.23
C ASN A 232 -3.97 -0.60 27.64
N ASP A 233 -3.97 0.31 28.61
CA ASP A 233 -5.17 0.99 29.07
C ASP A 233 -5.73 1.95 28.00
N ALA A 234 -4.87 2.64 27.25
CA ALA A 234 -5.28 3.49 26.12
C ALA A 234 -5.89 2.64 25.00
N LEU A 235 -5.21 1.54 24.64
CA LEU A 235 -5.69 0.56 23.66
C LEU A 235 -7.01 -0.06 24.11
N ALA A 236 -7.22 -0.35 25.40
CA ALA A 236 -8.45 -0.96 25.89
C ALA A 236 -9.71 -0.10 25.65
N THR A 237 -9.56 1.21 25.45
CA THR A 237 -10.71 2.13 25.28
C THR A 237 -11.55 1.97 24.02
N GLY A 238 -11.06 1.26 23.00
CA GLY A 238 -11.74 1.20 21.70
C GLY A 238 -11.34 2.31 20.72
N ARG A 239 -10.70 3.37 21.21
CA ARG A 239 -10.40 4.59 20.46
C ARG A 239 -9.15 4.42 19.57
N PRO A 240 -9.01 5.22 18.49
CA PRO A 240 -7.73 5.45 17.84
C PRO A 240 -6.70 5.93 18.87
N VAL A 241 -5.49 5.38 18.84
CA VAL A 241 -4.42 5.70 19.79
C VAL A 241 -3.42 6.63 19.14
N LYS A 242 -3.22 7.81 19.75
CA LYS A 242 -2.20 8.77 19.34
C LYS A 242 -0.98 8.56 20.20
N VAL A 243 0.18 8.48 19.57
CA VAL A 243 1.48 8.38 20.22
C VAL A 243 2.27 9.65 19.90
N PRO A 244 2.27 10.65 20.78
CA PRO A 244 3.01 11.90 20.55
C PRO A 244 4.52 11.70 20.40
N SER A 245 5.24 12.79 20.15
CA SER A 245 6.70 12.75 20.14
C SER A 245 7.25 12.33 21.50
N GLY A 246 8.26 11.46 21.47
CA GLY A 246 8.90 10.90 22.64
C GLY A 246 9.45 9.50 22.38
N THR A 247 10.20 9.01 23.37
CA THR A 247 10.65 7.63 23.44
C THR A 247 9.82 6.90 24.48
N PHE A 248 9.19 5.79 24.12
CA PHE A 248 8.33 5.02 25.01
C PHE A 248 8.88 3.62 25.16
N LYS A 249 9.22 3.24 26.38
CA LYS A 249 9.68 1.89 26.69
C LYS A 249 8.47 0.97 26.85
N ILE A 250 8.40 -0.12 26.10
CA ILE A 250 7.27 -1.06 26.12
C ILE A 250 7.82 -2.49 26.19
N SER A 251 7.30 -3.33 27.09
CA SER A 251 7.69 -4.74 27.15
C SER A 251 6.88 -5.59 26.16
N SER A 252 5.55 -5.58 26.31
CA SER A 252 4.61 -6.31 25.45
C SER A 252 3.21 -5.72 25.57
N LEU A 253 2.48 -5.63 24.45
CA LEU A 253 1.09 -5.18 24.46
C LEU A 253 0.13 -6.38 24.46
N THR A 254 -1.06 -6.14 25.00
CA THR A 254 -2.17 -7.10 24.97
C THR A 254 -2.64 -7.29 23.54
N ALA A 255 -3.08 -8.50 23.21
CA ALA A 255 -3.59 -8.79 21.87
C ALA A 255 -4.81 -7.91 21.53
N LEU A 256 -4.79 -7.37 20.32
CA LEU A 256 -5.76 -6.44 19.77
C LEU A 256 -6.73 -7.21 18.88
N ASP A 257 -7.75 -7.81 19.50
CA ASP A 257 -8.76 -8.62 18.80
C ASP A 257 -10.08 -7.86 18.62
N ARG A 258 -10.02 -6.76 17.85
CA ARG A 258 -11.20 -5.95 17.47
C ARG A 258 -10.98 -5.24 16.14
N ASP A 259 -12.06 -4.70 15.59
CA ASP A 259 -12.02 -3.91 14.35
C ASP A 259 -11.52 -2.48 14.62
N GLY A 260 -11.04 -1.81 13.56
CA GLY A 260 -10.72 -0.39 13.59
C GLY A 260 -9.56 -0.02 14.52
N VAL A 261 -8.64 -0.95 14.80
CA VAL A 261 -7.44 -0.66 15.59
C VAL A 261 -6.59 0.34 14.81
N VAL A 262 -6.48 1.58 15.29
CA VAL A 262 -5.63 2.61 14.68
C VAL A 262 -4.63 3.07 15.73
N ILE A 263 -3.35 3.01 15.40
CA ILE A 263 -2.24 3.48 16.23
C ILE A 263 -1.35 4.36 15.37
N ASP A 264 -1.24 5.64 15.73
CA ASP A 264 -0.57 6.64 14.90
C ASP A 264 0.40 7.49 15.71
N GLY A 265 1.59 7.67 15.17
CA GLY A 265 2.65 8.45 15.79
C GLY A 265 2.80 9.84 15.18
N ALA A 266 3.61 10.69 15.80
CA ALA A 266 3.89 12.03 15.28
C ALA A 266 4.86 12.04 14.07
N GLY A 267 5.48 10.91 13.75
CA GLY A 267 6.46 10.74 12.68
C GLY A 267 7.61 9.83 13.12
N PRO A 268 8.29 9.13 12.18
CA PRO A 268 9.35 8.18 12.51
C PRO A 268 10.54 8.82 13.22
N ASP A 269 10.85 10.09 12.98
CA ASP A 269 11.93 10.80 13.67
C ASP A 269 11.50 11.42 15.02
N LEU A 270 10.19 11.39 15.33
CA LEU A 270 9.61 12.07 16.50
C LEU A 270 9.09 11.10 17.55
N THR A 271 8.51 9.97 17.13
CA THR A 271 7.90 8.97 18.01
C THR A 271 8.68 7.66 17.91
N ILE A 272 9.26 7.23 19.03
CA ILE A 272 10.07 6.01 19.12
C ILE A 272 9.46 5.08 20.17
N ILE A 273 9.06 3.88 19.76
CA ILE A 273 8.77 2.79 20.70
C ILE A 273 10.04 1.95 20.86
N GLN A 274 10.54 1.81 22.09
CA GLN A 274 11.64 0.92 22.42
C GLN A 274 11.12 -0.33 23.11
N GLN A 275 11.10 -1.46 22.41
CA GLN A 275 10.63 -2.71 22.98
C GLN A 275 11.69 -3.40 23.84
N THR A 276 11.35 -3.82 25.06
CA THR A 276 12.28 -4.48 25.98
C THR A 276 12.22 -6.01 25.92
N SER A 277 11.12 -6.59 25.43
CA SER A 277 11.02 -8.04 25.25
C SER A 277 11.84 -8.53 24.07
N THR A 278 12.63 -9.58 24.30
CA THR A 278 13.47 -10.23 23.29
C THR A 278 12.72 -11.28 22.46
N THR A 279 11.50 -11.66 22.84
CA THR A 279 10.75 -12.76 22.20
C THR A 279 9.31 -12.40 21.81
N ALA A 280 8.71 -11.40 22.45
CA ALA A 280 7.31 -11.06 22.20
C ALA A 280 7.15 -10.27 20.89
N ASP A 281 6.06 -10.54 20.18
CA ASP A 281 5.54 -9.62 19.17
C ASP A 281 5.15 -8.29 19.85
N LEU A 282 5.35 -7.14 19.20
CA LEU A 282 4.91 -5.86 19.81
C LEU A 282 3.39 -5.72 19.68
N PHE A 283 2.87 -5.80 18.45
CA PHE A 283 1.45 -5.78 18.17
C PHE A 283 0.99 -7.16 17.73
N THR A 284 0.11 -7.77 18.51
CA THR A 284 -0.63 -8.97 18.07
C THR A 284 -2.04 -8.55 17.71
N ILE A 285 -2.44 -8.71 16.46
CA ILE A 285 -3.75 -8.26 15.95
C ILE A 285 -4.54 -9.47 15.43
N GLY A 286 -5.76 -9.61 15.92
CA GLY A 286 -6.64 -10.73 15.62
C GLY A 286 -6.30 -12.02 16.40
N ALA A 287 -7.30 -12.87 16.59
CA ALA A 287 -7.19 -14.13 17.33
C ALA A 287 -7.24 -15.39 16.45
N GLY A 288 -7.07 -15.25 15.13
CA GLY A 288 -7.03 -16.40 14.21
C GLY A 288 -8.36 -17.15 14.03
N VAL A 289 -9.46 -16.74 14.67
CA VAL A 289 -10.82 -17.28 14.46
C VAL A 289 -11.75 -16.28 13.79
N THR A 290 -11.75 -15.02 14.24
CA THR A 290 -12.60 -13.93 13.74
C THR A 290 -11.82 -13.03 12.79
N LEU A 291 -12.43 -12.64 11.67
CA LEU A 291 -11.85 -11.68 10.73
C LEU A 291 -11.90 -10.26 11.34
N ARG A 292 -10.77 -9.55 11.37
CA ARG A 292 -10.66 -8.17 11.90
C ARG A 292 -10.45 -7.14 10.81
N TYR A 293 -11.21 -6.05 10.85
CA TYR A 293 -11.25 -5.07 9.78
C TYR A 293 -10.40 -3.83 10.06
N SER A 294 -9.64 -3.43 9.03
CA SER A 294 -8.92 -2.17 8.90
C SER A 294 -7.96 -1.80 10.06
N PRO A 295 -7.12 -2.73 10.58
CA PRO A 295 -6.08 -2.32 11.52
C PRO A 295 -5.02 -1.46 10.82
N SER A 296 -4.52 -0.44 11.51
CA SER A 296 -3.51 0.50 10.99
C SER A 296 -2.47 0.84 12.05
N ILE A 297 -1.19 0.72 11.68
CA ILE A 297 -0.04 1.16 12.47
C ILE A 297 0.80 2.10 11.59
N SER A 298 1.03 3.33 12.05
CA SER A 298 1.70 4.34 11.22
C SER A 298 2.51 5.39 11.95
N ASN A 299 3.39 6.04 11.19
CA ASN A 299 4.08 7.29 11.54
C ASN A 299 4.97 7.20 12.80
N MET A 300 5.74 6.13 12.95
CA MET A 300 6.63 5.97 14.12
C MET A 300 7.81 5.03 13.88
N SER A 301 8.83 5.16 14.73
CA SER A 301 9.99 4.26 14.80
C SER A 301 9.82 3.22 15.89
N PHE A 302 10.34 2.03 15.64
CA PHE A 302 10.41 0.93 16.58
C PHE A 302 11.85 0.44 16.69
N THR A 303 12.34 0.39 17.91
CA THR A 303 13.69 -0.08 18.26
C THR A 303 13.60 -1.16 19.33
N VAL A 304 14.67 -1.92 19.53
CA VAL A 304 14.75 -2.96 20.55
C VAL A 304 15.80 -2.57 21.59
N ALA A 305 15.52 -2.78 22.87
CA ALA A 305 16.47 -2.51 23.95
C ALA A 305 17.59 -3.57 24.01
N SER A 306 17.37 -4.74 23.40
CA SER A 306 18.30 -5.86 23.31
C SER A 306 17.95 -6.70 22.09
N THR A 307 18.92 -7.43 21.55
CA THR A 307 18.74 -8.30 20.38
C THR A 307 17.55 -9.24 20.57
N LYS A 308 16.59 -9.21 19.64
CA LYS A 308 15.47 -10.16 19.63
C LYS A 308 15.95 -11.55 19.20
N THR A 309 15.36 -12.59 19.77
CA THR A 309 15.51 -13.98 19.33
C THR A 309 14.25 -14.51 18.66
N ALA A 310 13.11 -13.86 18.90
CA ALA A 310 11.81 -14.08 18.25
C ALA A 310 10.97 -12.79 18.35
N GLY A 311 9.80 -12.76 17.71
CA GLY A 311 8.80 -11.70 17.87
C GLY A 311 8.88 -10.62 16.80
N TYR A 312 7.80 -10.46 16.05
CA TYR A 312 7.64 -9.46 14.99
C TYR A 312 7.21 -8.12 15.57
N LEU A 313 7.41 -7.04 14.81
CA LEU A 313 6.76 -5.78 15.15
C LEU A 313 5.24 -5.93 15.12
N VAL A 314 4.71 -6.49 14.02
CA VAL A 314 3.28 -6.77 13.88
C VAL A 314 3.09 -8.24 13.56
N LYS A 315 2.33 -8.95 14.40
CA LYS A 315 1.76 -10.24 14.06
C LYS A 315 0.27 -10.08 13.85
N ALA A 316 -0.18 -10.28 12.63
CA ALA A 316 -1.58 -10.17 12.25
C ALA A 316 -2.13 -11.53 11.85
N SER A 317 -3.30 -11.87 12.36
CA SER A 317 -4.00 -13.12 12.06
C SER A 317 -5.44 -12.84 11.68
N LYS A 318 -5.88 -13.34 10.51
CA LYS A 318 -7.24 -13.09 9.96
C LYS A 318 -7.62 -11.62 10.01
N THR A 319 -6.86 -10.79 9.30
CA THR A 319 -7.21 -9.37 9.12
C THR A 319 -7.63 -9.08 7.69
N PHE A 320 -8.52 -8.10 7.51
CA PHE A 320 -8.87 -7.53 6.22
C PHE A 320 -8.49 -6.05 6.22
N GLY A 321 -7.65 -5.62 5.27
CA GLY A 321 -7.27 -4.20 5.15
C GLY A 321 -6.23 -3.73 6.16
N LEU A 322 -5.35 -4.62 6.62
CA LEU A 322 -4.22 -4.21 7.48
C LEU A 322 -3.33 -3.20 6.76
N LYS A 323 -2.96 -2.12 7.45
CA LYS A 323 -2.04 -1.11 6.96
C LYS A 323 -0.86 -0.92 7.91
N VAL A 324 0.35 -1.09 7.40
CA VAL A 324 1.59 -0.67 8.07
C VAL A 324 2.25 0.37 7.19
N SER A 325 2.33 1.63 7.64
CA SER A 325 2.84 2.70 6.78
C SER A 325 3.65 3.78 7.47
N ASN A 326 4.70 4.28 6.80
CA ASN A 326 5.60 5.29 7.36
C ASN A 326 6.20 4.86 8.70
N VAL A 327 6.72 3.63 8.72
CA VAL A 327 7.29 2.99 9.90
C VAL A 327 8.78 2.72 9.68
N ARG A 328 9.59 3.01 10.70
CA ARG A 328 10.97 2.55 10.79
C ARG A 328 11.08 1.43 11.80
N CYS A 329 11.66 0.30 11.41
CA CYS A 329 11.82 -0.88 12.26
C CYS A 329 13.30 -1.24 12.38
N ASP A 330 13.86 -1.25 13.59
CA ASP A 330 15.28 -1.46 13.84
C ASP A 330 15.51 -2.57 14.88
N GLY A 331 16.24 -3.62 14.50
CA GLY A 331 16.66 -4.69 15.42
C GLY A 331 15.62 -5.79 15.67
N TYR A 332 14.47 -5.75 15.00
CA TYR A 332 13.38 -6.71 15.19
C TYR A 332 13.65 -8.07 14.53
N PHE A 333 12.91 -9.11 14.95
CA PHE A 333 12.92 -10.40 14.25
C PHE A 333 12.30 -10.30 12.85
N GLY A 334 11.30 -9.43 12.70
CA GLY A 334 10.60 -9.16 11.45
C GLY A 334 9.68 -7.95 11.60
N LEU A 335 9.32 -7.32 10.48
CA LEU A 335 8.37 -6.21 10.47
C LEU A 335 6.96 -6.75 10.62
N VAL A 336 6.55 -7.66 9.75
CA VAL A 336 5.21 -8.27 9.83
C VAL A 336 5.23 -9.79 9.66
N ASP A 337 4.42 -10.47 10.47
CA ASP A 337 4.00 -11.85 10.27
C ASP A 337 2.49 -11.88 10.01
N LEU A 338 2.12 -12.32 8.80
CA LEU A 338 0.76 -12.34 8.30
C LEU A 338 0.28 -13.78 8.24
N VAL A 339 -0.81 -14.07 8.95
CA VAL A 339 -1.41 -15.40 9.04
C VAL A 339 -2.85 -15.30 8.53
N THR A 340 -3.15 -15.86 7.36
CA THR A 340 -4.51 -15.82 6.79
C THR A 340 -5.07 -14.39 6.65
N CYS A 341 -4.24 -13.42 6.26
CA CYS A 341 -4.64 -12.02 6.11
C CYS A 341 -5.01 -11.70 4.66
N GLN A 342 -5.84 -10.66 4.49
CA GLN A 342 -6.38 -10.24 3.21
C GLN A 342 -6.25 -8.73 3.02
N TRP A 343 -5.94 -8.28 1.81
CA TRP A 343 -5.82 -6.84 1.49
C TRP A 343 -4.83 -6.10 2.40
N THR A 344 -3.70 -6.74 2.72
CA THR A 344 -2.67 -6.13 3.55
C THR A 344 -1.81 -5.18 2.72
N THR A 345 -1.62 -3.96 3.20
CA THR A 345 -0.72 -2.96 2.60
C THR A 345 0.43 -2.63 3.54
N ILE A 346 1.66 -2.82 3.06
CA ILE A 346 2.89 -2.36 3.70
C ILE A 346 3.49 -1.30 2.79
N ARG A 347 3.67 -0.08 3.30
CA ARG A 347 4.20 1.00 2.45
C ARG A 347 5.07 2.02 3.14
N ASP A 348 5.91 2.68 2.36
CA ASP A 348 6.71 3.83 2.81
C ASP A 348 7.48 3.53 4.10
N SER A 349 8.01 2.32 4.22
CA SER A 349 8.55 1.82 5.49
C SER A 349 9.97 1.34 5.30
N HIS A 350 10.75 1.41 6.37
CA HIS A 350 12.17 1.11 6.35
C HIS A 350 12.55 0.18 7.49
N CYS A 351 13.23 -0.91 7.18
CA CYS A 351 13.66 -1.90 8.16
C CYS A 351 15.16 -2.10 8.12
N VAL A 352 15.80 -2.06 9.28
CA VAL A 352 17.23 -2.29 9.44
C VAL A 352 17.56 -3.25 10.57
N ASN A 353 18.75 -3.86 10.45
CA ASN A 353 19.37 -4.67 11.49
C ASN A 353 18.49 -5.80 12.00
N MET A 354 17.70 -6.40 11.11
CA MET A 354 16.82 -7.50 11.50
C MET A 354 17.61 -8.73 11.97
N VAL A 355 16.95 -9.59 12.76
CA VAL A 355 17.59 -10.79 13.32
C VAL A 355 18.11 -11.70 12.21
N ALA A 356 19.42 -11.95 12.24
CA ALA A 356 20.10 -12.72 11.22
C ALA A 356 19.63 -14.19 11.17
N THR A 357 19.80 -14.82 10.01
CA THR A 357 19.62 -16.27 9.74
C THR A 357 18.18 -16.79 9.85
N ASN A 358 17.36 -16.26 10.75
CA ASN A 358 16.00 -16.75 11.04
C ASN A 358 14.92 -15.68 10.85
N GLY A 359 15.27 -14.40 11.03
CA GLY A 359 14.32 -13.31 10.91
C GLY A 359 13.77 -13.19 9.49
N LYS A 360 12.52 -12.77 9.35
CA LYS A 360 11.86 -12.54 8.05
C LYS A 360 11.26 -11.15 8.10
N ALA A 361 11.67 -10.24 7.21
CA ALA A 361 11.14 -8.88 7.29
C ALA A 361 9.63 -8.86 7.05
N VAL A 362 9.18 -9.53 5.99
CA VAL A 362 7.77 -9.81 5.75
C VAL A 362 7.59 -11.33 5.66
N SER A 363 6.78 -11.88 6.56
CA SER A 363 6.36 -13.28 6.56
C SER A 363 4.87 -13.34 6.19
N ALA A 364 4.54 -14.07 5.14
CA ALA A 364 3.18 -14.28 4.65
C ALA A 364 2.91 -15.79 4.58
N ARG A 365 2.10 -16.30 5.53
CA ARG A 365 1.93 -17.75 5.74
C ARG A 365 0.50 -18.17 6.07
N SER A 366 0.24 -19.47 5.98
CA SER A 366 -1.04 -20.08 6.40
C SER A 366 -2.26 -19.54 5.64
N GLY A 367 -2.14 -19.36 4.32
CA GLY A 367 -3.17 -18.76 3.50
C GLY A 367 -3.16 -17.22 3.56
N GLY A 368 -3.84 -16.60 2.60
CA GLY A 368 -4.05 -15.16 2.55
C GLY A 368 -4.26 -14.70 1.12
N SER A 369 -4.61 -13.43 0.95
CA SER A 369 -4.70 -12.84 -0.39
C SER A 369 -4.40 -11.35 -0.44
N ASN A 370 -3.97 -10.88 -1.60
CA ASN A 370 -3.76 -9.45 -1.89
C ASN A 370 -2.80 -8.79 -0.89
N LEU A 371 -1.55 -9.26 -0.86
CA LEU A 371 -0.46 -8.55 -0.18
C LEU A 371 0.11 -7.48 -1.10
N ILE A 372 0.08 -6.23 -0.66
CA ILE A 372 0.54 -5.06 -1.40
C ILE A 372 1.76 -4.48 -0.68
N ILE A 373 2.90 -4.43 -1.37
CA ILE A 373 4.17 -3.88 -0.86
C ILE A 373 4.60 -2.74 -1.76
N GLN A 374 4.76 -1.54 -1.18
CA GLN A 374 5.08 -0.33 -1.92
C GLN A 374 6.16 0.47 -1.20
N ASN A 375 7.29 0.75 -1.85
CA ASN A 375 8.33 1.59 -1.24
C ASN A 375 8.75 1.09 0.16
N LEU A 376 8.90 -0.23 0.30
CA LEU A 376 9.45 -0.87 1.50
C LEU A 376 10.94 -1.11 1.27
N SER A 377 11.79 -0.60 2.15
CA SER A 377 13.22 -0.91 2.16
C SER A 377 13.56 -1.81 3.34
N VAL A 378 14.23 -2.93 3.08
CA VAL A 378 14.79 -3.83 4.09
C VAL A 378 16.28 -3.91 3.85
N ASP A 379 17.05 -3.72 4.91
CA ASP A 379 18.51 -3.65 4.81
C ASP A 379 19.23 -4.23 6.03
N GLY A 380 20.12 -5.20 5.81
CA GLY A 380 20.93 -5.84 6.84
C GLY A 380 22.40 -5.44 6.78
N GLY A 381 22.99 -5.02 7.90
CA GLY A 381 24.45 -4.99 8.02
C GLY A 381 25.05 -6.40 8.01
N VAL A 382 26.36 -6.52 7.88
CA VAL A 382 27.05 -7.83 8.05
C VAL A 382 26.74 -8.36 9.47
N GLY A 383 26.23 -9.59 9.55
CA GLY A 383 25.79 -10.18 10.82
C GLY A 383 24.37 -9.81 11.27
N THR A 384 23.66 -8.96 10.53
CA THR A 384 22.23 -8.59 10.75
C THR A 384 21.38 -8.79 9.50
N GLN A 385 21.78 -9.74 8.65
CA GLN A 385 21.08 -10.10 7.43
C GLN A 385 19.99 -11.13 7.75
N CYS A 386 18.73 -10.70 7.73
CA CYS A 386 17.58 -11.58 7.98
C CYS A 386 17.52 -12.75 7.00
N TYR A 387 16.88 -13.87 7.34
CA TYR A 387 16.73 -15.00 6.43
C TYR A 387 16.12 -14.60 5.08
N ALA A 388 15.09 -13.76 5.10
CA ALA A 388 14.35 -13.33 3.93
C ALA A 388 13.84 -11.89 4.05
N GLY A 389 13.97 -11.10 2.99
CA GLY A 389 13.25 -9.83 2.85
C GLY A 389 11.74 -10.07 2.78
N LEU A 390 11.31 -10.88 1.82
CA LEU A 390 9.96 -11.44 1.76
C LEU A 390 10.01 -12.97 1.77
N TYR A 391 9.30 -13.57 2.71
CA TYR A 391 9.03 -15.00 2.77
C TYR A 391 7.54 -15.25 2.59
N VAL A 392 7.16 -16.00 1.57
CA VAL A 392 5.77 -16.29 1.26
C VAL A 392 5.52 -17.79 1.07
N GLU A 393 4.45 -18.28 1.68
CA GLU A 393 3.96 -19.65 1.59
C GLU A 393 2.75 -19.73 0.63
N GLU A 394 1.64 -20.33 1.03
CA GLU A 394 0.40 -20.39 0.25
C GLU A 394 -0.39 -19.08 0.33
N TRP A 395 -0.28 -18.24 -0.71
CA TRP A 395 -0.95 -16.94 -0.81
C TRP A 395 -1.45 -16.72 -2.23
N ASP A 396 -2.58 -16.02 -2.35
CA ASP A 396 -3.18 -15.64 -3.64
C ASP A 396 -3.02 -14.13 -3.88
N GLY A 397 -2.12 -13.76 -4.79
CA GLY A 397 -1.86 -12.38 -5.17
C GLY A 397 -0.90 -11.66 -4.23
N VAL A 398 0.34 -11.48 -4.70
CA VAL A 398 1.34 -10.58 -4.12
C VAL A 398 1.72 -9.52 -5.15
N PHE A 399 1.63 -8.24 -4.76
CA PHE A 399 1.88 -7.09 -5.61
C PHE A 399 2.99 -6.25 -5.01
N MET A 400 4.10 -6.10 -5.73
CA MET A 400 5.26 -5.34 -5.31
C MET A 400 5.56 -4.23 -6.31
N SER A 401 5.54 -2.98 -5.86
CA SER A 401 5.76 -1.82 -6.72
C SER A 401 7.19 -1.31 -6.69
N ALA A 402 7.46 -0.39 -7.62
CA ALA A 402 8.75 0.26 -7.76
C ALA A 402 9.15 0.98 -6.46
N GLY A 403 10.46 1.00 -6.19
CA GLY A 403 11.02 1.55 -4.95
C GLY A 403 11.07 0.56 -3.79
N THR A 404 10.48 -0.64 -3.92
CA THR A 404 10.69 -1.72 -2.96
C THR A 404 12.09 -2.29 -3.10
N GLN A 405 12.80 -2.43 -1.98
CA GLN A 405 14.19 -2.88 -1.94
C GLN A 405 14.39 -3.91 -0.82
N PHE A 406 14.88 -5.09 -1.18
CA PHE A 406 15.35 -6.09 -0.22
C PHE A 406 16.84 -6.26 -0.41
N ASN A 407 17.59 -5.48 0.35
CA ASN A 407 19.03 -5.38 0.22
C ASN A 407 19.69 -6.09 1.41
N ARG A 408 20.86 -6.69 1.17
CA ARG A 408 21.69 -7.33 2.19
C ARG A 408 20.90 -8.25 3.13
N CYS A 409 19.92 -8.96 2.59
CA CYS A 409 19.23 -10.04 3.28
C CYS A 409 20.04 -11.34 3.13
N GLY A 410 19.63 -12.40 3.81
CA GLY A 410 20.01 -13.78 3.49
C GLY A 410 19.50 -14.09 2.10
N ASN A 411 18.18 -14.14 1.92
CA ASN A 411 17.55 -14.17 0.61
C ASN A 411 16.69 -12.92 0.43
N ALA A 412 16.60 -12.36 -0.77
CA ALA A 412 15.71 -11.20 -0.96
C ALA A 412 14.24 -11.66 -0.97
N LEU A 413 13.95 -12.69 -1.77
CA LEU A 413 12.63 -13.28 -1.92
C LEU A 413 12.70 -14.80 -1.79
N VAL A 414 11.86 -15.38 -0.93
CA VAL A 414 11.67 -16.82 -0.78
C VAL A 414 10.20 -17.16 -0.99
N ILE A 415 9.94 -18.06 -1.93
CA ILE A 415 8.59 -18.59 -2.23
C ILE A 415 8.61 -20.08 -1.87
N ALA A 416 7.82 -20.45 -0.87
CA ALA A 416 7.90 -21.74 -0.20
C ALA A 416 6.52 -22.30 0.21
N PRO A 417 5.59 -22.52 -0.74
CA PRO A 417 4.28 -23.08 -0.42
C PRO A 417 4.43 -24.51 0.15
N PRO A 418 3.80 -24.83 1.29
CA PRO A 418 3.78 -26.16 1.89
C PRO A 418 3.19 -27.23 0.97
N ALA A 419 3.43 -28.49 1.31
CA ALA A 419 2.89 -29.64 0.60
C ALA A 419 1.38 -29.53 0.36
N ALA A 420 0.95 -29.83 -0.88
CA ALA A 420 -0.45 -29.80 -1.32
C ALA A 420 -1.13 -28.41 -1.26
N THR A 421 -0.36 -27.34 -1.19
CA THR A 421 -0.85 -25.95 -1.30
C THR A 421 -0.34 -25.28 -2.57
N ASN A 422 -0.88 -24.11 -2.88
CA ASN A 422 -0.43 -23.31 -4.02
C ASN A 422 -0.08 -21.89 -3.58
N PHE A 423 1.00 -21.36 -4.16
CA PHE A 423 1.26 -19.93 -4.23
C PHE A 423 0.87 -19.44 -5.62
N ASP A 424 -0.12 -18.55 -5.66
CA ASP A 424 -0.82 -18.17 -6.87
C ASP A 424 -0.63 -16.68 -7.11
N HIS A 425 -0.03 -16.32 -8.24
CA HIS A 425 0.09 -14.94 -8.72
C HIS A 425 1.04 -14.05 -7.90
N MET A 426 2.10 -13.60 -8.57
CA MET A 426 2.93 -12.51 -8.08
C MET A 426 3.25 -11.53 -9.21
N PHE A 427 3.15 -10.25 -8.91
CA PHE A 427 3.51 -9.17 -9.82
C PHE A 427 4.52 -8.26 -9.14
N VAL A 428 5.76 -8.29 -9.62
CA VAL A 428 6.85 -7.45 -9.14
C VAL A 428 7.24 -6.49 -10.25
N SER A 429 7.20 -5.18 -9.98
CA SER A 429 7.59 -4.16 -10.95
C SER A 429 8.55 -3.16 -10.34
N GLY A 430 9.75 -3.00 -10.91
CA GLY A 430 10.71 -1.98 -10.50
C GLY A 430 11.30 -2.15 -9.10
N ALA A 431 11.30 -3.38 -8.57
CA ALA A 431 11.91 -3.71 -7.29
C ALA A 431 13.41 -4.03 -7.43
N SER A 432 14.16 -3.88 -6.33
CA SER A 432 15.58 -4.21 -6.25
C SER A 432 15.85 -5.25 -5.18
N PHE A 433 16.60 -6.29 -5.54
CA PHE A 433 17.05 -7.37 -4.67
C PHE A 433 18.57 -7.43 -4.72
N ASP A 434 19.27 -6.77 -3.79
CA ASP A 434 20.71 -6.52 -3.96
C ASP A 434 21.56 -7.01 -2.79
N THR A 435 22.77 -7.46 -3.08
CA THR A 435 23.84 -7.73 -2.12
C THR A 435 23.45 -8.73 -1.02
N CYS A 436 22.54 -9.67 -1.32
CA CYS A 436 22.13 -10.69 -0.36
C CYS A 436 23.19 -11.79 -0.19
N SER A 437 23.32 -12.37 1.01
CA SER A 437 24.33 -13.40 1.30
C SER A 437 23.92 -14.83 0.85
N GLY A 438 22.65 -15.01 0.52
CA GLY A 438 22.06 -16.19 -0.10
C GLY A 438 21.58 -15.87 -1.52
N VAL A 439 20.48 -16.49 -1.92
CA VAL A 439 19.92 -16.35 -3.27
C VAL A 439 19.08 -15.07 -3.36
N GLY A 440 19.11 -14.39 -4.50
CA GLY A 440 18.21 -13.25 -4.74
C GLY A 440 16.74 -13.68 -4.68
N ILE A 441 16.33 -14.52 -5.64
CA ILE A 441 14.97 -15.08 -5.72
C ILE A 441 15.04 -16.61 -5.61
N LEU A 442 14.52 -17.14 -4.51
CA LEU A 442 14.53 -18.58 -4.22
C LEU A 442 13.13 -19.18 -4.38
N PHE A 443 13.00 -20.12 -5.31
CA PHE A 443 11.84 -20.98 -5.48
C PHE A 443 12.11 -22.29 -4.73
N LYS A 444 11.55 -22.39 -3.53
CA LYS A 444 11.90 -23.42 -2.57
C LYS A 444 11.12 -24.71 -2.81
N ASN A 445 11.79 -25.86 -2.70
CA ASN A 445 11.09 -27.13 -2.63
C ASN A 445 10.47 -27.31 -1.25
N SER A 446 9.21 -26.92 -1.12
CA SER A 446 8.39 -27.09 0.10
C SER A 446 7.20 -28.03 -0.12
N GLY A 447 7.15 -28.70 -1.28
CA GLY A 447 6.10 -29.64 -1.68
C GLY A 447 4.83 -29.03 -2.26
N GLY A 448 4.69 -27.69 -2.25
CA GLY A 448 3.59 -26.97 -2.89
C GLY A 448 3.91 -26.52 -4.32
N ASN A 449 2.90 -25.99 -5.02
CA ASN A 449 3.03 -25.48 -6.38
C ASN A 449 3.21 -23.96 -6.40
N ILE A 450 4.09 -23.46 -7.26
CA ILE A 450 4.35 -22.04 -7.46
C ILE A 450 3.93 -21.67 -8.88
N ARG A 451 3.00 -20.71 -9.04
CA ARG A 451 2.48 -20.40 -10.39
C ARG A 451 2.20 -18.94 -10.71
N ARG A 452 2.42 -18.59 -11.98
CA ARG A 452 2.04 -17.32 -12.64
C ARG A 452 2.67 -16.08 -12.02
N LEU A 453 4.00 -16.00 -12.12
CA LEU A 453 4.80 -14.93 -11.55
C LEU A 453 5.35 -14.06 -12.66
N VAL A 454 5.26 -12.75 -12.48
CA VAL A 454 5.77 -11.75 -13.41
C VAL A 454 6.70 -10.80 -12.67
N PHE A 455 7.93 -10.68 -13.16
CA PHE A 455 8.96 -9.78 -12.68
C PHE A 455 9.32 -8.80 -13.81
N SER A 456 9.03 -7.51 -13.64
CA SER A 456 9.23 -6.51 -14.68
C SER A 456 10.12 -5.35 -14.24
N ALA A 457 11.02 -4.90 -15.12
CA ALA A 457 11.79 -3.65 -14.99
C ALA A 457 12.55 -3.47 -13.67
N GLY A 458 12.94 -4.56 -13.01
CA GLY A 458 13.67 -4.55 -11.74
C GLY A 458 15.04 -5.19 -11.84
N TRP A 459 15.62 -5.48 -10.69
CA TRP A 459 17.00 -5.95 -10.56
C TRP A 459 17.14 -6.98 -9.44
N ASN A 460 17.93 -8.02 -9.70
CA ASN A 460 18.58 -8.81 -8.66
C ASN A 460 20.08 -8.94 -8.92
N GLY A 461 20.92 -8.81 -7.89
CA GLY A 461 22.36 -8.91 -8.09
C GLY A 461 23.25 -8.80 -6.86
N SER A 462 24.56 -8.89 -7.11
CA SER A 462 25.63 -8.80 -6.10
C SER A 462 25.53 -9.85 -4.98
N HIS A 463 24.88 -10.97 -5.25
CA HIS A 463 24.68 -12.04 -4.28
C HIS A 463 25.96 -12.83 -4.08
N SER A 464 26.20 -13.42 -2.90
CA SER A 464 27.25 -14.46 -2.78
C SER A 464 26.82 -15.81 -3.36
N ASN A 465 25.56 -15.94 -3.79
CA ASN A 465 25.01 -17.13 -4.43
C ASN A 465 24.37 -16.77 -5.78
N SER A 466 23.48 -17.63 -6.30
CA SER A 466 22.76 -17.42 -7.56
C SER A 466 21.81 -16.21 -7.47
N GLY A 467 21.59 -15.56 -8.61
CA GLY A 467 20.58 -14.50 -8.71
C GLY A 467 19.17 -15.06 -8.50
N VAL A 468 18.85 -16.10 -9.27
CA VAL A 468 17.59 -16.84 -9.20
C VAL A 468 17.91 -18.33 -9.06
N GLU A 469 17.20 -19.03 -8.18
CA GLU A 469 17.34 -20.48 -8.01
C GLU A 469 16.00 -21.18 -7.94
N ILE A 470 15.84 -22.20 -8.78
CA ILE A 470 14.79 -23.21 -8.67
C ILE A 470 15.41 -24.40 -7.95
N GLU A 471 15.04 -24.63 -6.68
CA GLU A 471 15.57 -25.78 -5.92
C GLU A 471 15.10 -27.10 -6.54
N ALA A 472 15.93 -28.15 -6.41
CA ALA A 472 15.58 -29.49 -6.87
C ALA A 472 14.26 -29.97 -6.20
N GLY A 473 13.32 -30.44 -7.02
CA GLY A 473 11.98 -30.86 -6.63
C GLY A 473 10.96 -29.73 -6.44
N ALA A 474 11.31 -28.46 -6.67
CA ALA A 474 10.33 -27.38 -6.67
C ALA A 474 9.41 -27.45 -7.90
N SER A 475 8.10 -27.23 -7.72
CA SER A 475 7.13 -27.19 -8.82
C SER A 475 6.83 -25.75 -9.19
N VAL A 476 7.29 -25.32 -10.38
CA VAL A 476 7.13 -23.94 -10.87
C VAL A 476 6.51 -23.93 -12.27
N THR A 477 5.45 -23.15 -12.45
CA THR A 477 4.75 -23.00 -13.74
C THR A 477 4.40 -21.54 -14.04
N GLY A 478 4.71 -21.04 -15.23
CA GLY A 478 4.41 -19.67 -15.65
C GLY A 478 5.28 -18.66 -14.89
N LEU A 479 6.55 -18.57 -15.27
CA LEU A 479 7.54 -17.68 -14.69
C LEU A 479 8.06 -16.71 -15.75
N THR A 480 7.72 -15.44 -15.62
CA THR A 480 8.05 -14.40 -16.60
C THR A 480 8.95 -13.34 -15.99
N PHE A 481 10.01 -13.01 -16.72
CA PHE A 481 10.88 -11.86 -16.50
C PHE A 481 10.86 -10.97 -17.75
N ASP A 482 10.49 -9.71 -17.57
CA ASP A 482 10.43 -8.71 -18.65
C ASP A 482 11.28 -7.49 -18.30
N SER A 483 12.24 -7.14 -19.15
CA SER A 483 13.15 -6.02 -18.92
C SER A 483 13.88 -6.12 -17.56
N TRP A 484 14.05 -7.33 -17.03
CA TRP A 484 14.67 -7.60 -15.74
C TRP A 484 16.19 -7.65 -15.86
N ARG A 485 16.91 -7.38 -14.77
CA ARG A 485 18.37 -7.48 -14.72
C ARG A 485 18.83 -8.43 -13.63
N THR A 486 19.67 -9.40 -14.00
CA THR A 486 20.25 -10.39 -13.08
C THR A 486 21.77 -10.38 -13.22
N VAL A 487 22.45 -9.68 -12.32
CA VAL A 487 23.87 -9.38 -12.54
C VAL A 487 24.76 -9.50 -11.31
N ASN A 488 26.05 -9.65 -11.53
CA ASN A 488 27.06 -9.61 -10.47
C ASN A 488 26.89 -10.70 -9.38
N CYS A 489 26.22 -11.80 -9.69
CA CYS A 489 25.99 -12.88 -8.72
C CYS A 489 27.25 -13.73 -8.51
N GLY A 490 27.43 -14.23 -7.30
CA GLY A 490 28.54 -15.09 -6.88
C GLY A 490 28.58 -16.39 -7.66
N SER A 491 27.40 -16.94 -7.93
CA SER A 491 27.20 -18.18 -8.69
C SER A 491 26.53 -17.87 -10.03
N TYR A 492 25.55 -18.67 -10.45
CA TYR A 492 24.78 -18.49 -11.68
C TYR A 492 23.93 -17.21 -11.67
N GLY A 493 23.59 -16.68 -12.84
CA GLY A 493 22.49 -15.73 -12.94
C GLY A 493 21.17 -16.43 -12.60
N PHE A 494 20.86 -17.49 -13.34
CA PHE A 494 19.74 -18.41 -13.11
C PHE A 494 20.24 -19.83 -12.93
N ASN A 495 19.81 -20.47 -11.85
CA ASN A 495 20.14 -21.85 -11.50
C ASN A 495 18.87 -22.72 -11.49
N PHE A 496 18.66 -23.50 -12.55
CA PHE A 496 17.53 -24.42 -12.68
C PHE A 496 17.94 -25.84 -12.23
N GLN A 497 17.63 -26.19 -10.98
CA GLN A 497 17.80 -27.55 -10.47
C GLN A 497 16.57 -28.44 -10.69
N GLU A 498 15.46 -27.87 -11.15
CA GLU A 498 14.24 -28.57 -11.55
C GLU A 498 13.65 -27.88 -12.80
N PRO A 499 12.96 -28.62 -13.69
CA PRO A 499 12.29 -28.03 -14.83
C PRO A 499 11.17 -27.06 -14.45
N VAL A 500 11.04 -26.02 -15.27
CA VAL A 500 9.97 -25.03 -15.20
C VAL A 500 9.11 -25.16 -16.43
N ASP A 501 7.80 -25.12 -16.24
CA ASP A 501 6.81 -25.15 -17.32
C ASP A 501 6.37 -23.71 -17.65
N GLY A 502 6.73 -23.18 -18.82
CA GLY A 502 6.43 -21.80 -19.20
C GLY A 502 7.36 -20.77 -18.53
N PHE A 503 8.64 -20.80 -18.86
CA PHE A 503 9.60 -19.76 -18.48
C PHE A 503 9.82 -18.78 -19.63
N SER A 504 9.68 -17.49 -19.37
CA SER A 504 9.95 -16.45 -20.34
C SER A 504 10.89 -15.40 -19.78
N TYR A 505 11.94 -15.07 -20.51
CA TYR A 505 12.85 -13.97 -20.20
C TYR A 505 13.03 -13.10 -21.44
N THR A 506 12.59 -11.85 -21.35
CA THR A 506 12.47 -10.94 -22.49
C THR A 506 13.05 -9.57 -22.14
N ASP A 507 13.70 -8.92 -23.12
CA ASP A 507 14.24 -7.55 -23.02
C ASP A 507 15.22 -7.31 -21.83
N GLY A 508 15.72 -8.39 -21.23
CA GLY A 508 16.48 -8.34 -19.99
C GLY A 508 18.00 -8.48 -20.17
N ILE A 509 18.70 -8.47 -19.04
CA ILE A 509 20.15 -8.53 -18.97
C ILE A 509 20.59 -9.54 -17.90
N ILE A 510 21.44 -10.49 -18.30
CA ILE A 510 22.10 -11.42 -17.40
C ILE A 510 23.61 -11.27 -17.59
N SER A 511 24.32 -10.68 -16.62
CA SER A 511 25.71 -10.27 -16.84
C SER A 511 26.58 -10.30 -15.59
N GLY A 512 27.88 -10.55 -15.74
CA GLY A 512 28.85 -10.42 -14.66
C GLY A 512 28.67 -11.39 -13.50
N ASN A 513 27.91 -12.46 -13.69
CA ASN A 513 27.76 -13.52 -12.70
C ASN A 513 29.02 -14.38 -12.61
N SER A 514 29.05 -15.37 -11.71
CA SER A 514 30.23 -16.17 -11.37
C SER A 514 31.34 -15.37 -10.67
N THR A 515 30.99 -14.36 -9.86
CA THR A 515 31.98 -13.49 -9.20
C THR A 515 32.78 -14.19 -8.10
N SER A 516 32.24 -15.26 -7.51
CA SER A 516 32.96 -16.05 -6.48
C SER A 516 34.09 -16.88 -7.07
N SER A 517 33.98 -17.30 -8.33
CA SER A 517 34.98 -18.08 -9.05
C SER A 517 34.79 -17.90 -10.56
N SER A 518 35.61 -17.03 -11.18
CA SER A 518 35.49 -16.73 -12.61
C SER A 518 35.60 -17.97 -13.49
N GLY A 519 34.73 -18.10 -14.49
CA GLY A 519 34.69 -19.22 -15.42
C GLY A 519 34.12 -20.52 -14.84
N THR A 520 33.53 -20.47 -13.64
CA THR A 520 32.95 -21.66 -12.98
C THR A 520 31.46 -21.77 -13.24
N TYR A 521 30.73 -20.65 -13.14
CA TYR A 521 29.27 -20.59 -13.25
C TYR A 521 28.84 -19.82 -14.51
N SER A 522 27.69 -20.19 -15.05
CA SER A 522 27.13 -19.64 -16.30
C SER A 522 26.04 -18.59 -16.05
N GLY A 523 25.61 -17.88 -17.09
CA GLY A 523 24.46 -16.97 -17.00
C GLY A 523 23.18 -17.71 -16.64
N ILE A 524 22.81 -18.69 -17.45
CA ILE A 524 21.70 -19.60 -17.18
C ILE A 524 22.26 -21.03 -17.14
N PHE A 525 21.89 -21.77 -16.11
CA PHE A 525 22.33 -23.15 -15.92
C PHE A 525 21.14 -24.10 -15.74
N PHE A 526 21.14 -25.19 -16.50
CA PHE A 526 20.13 -26.24 -16.47
C PHE A 526 20.77 -27.56 -16.01
N ALA A 527 20.45 -27.96 -14.77
CA ALA A 527 21.05 -29.13 -14.12
C ALA A 527 20.24 -30.42 -14.33
N ASN A 528 18.92 -30.31 -14.42
CA ASN A 528 18.00 -31.45 -14.42
C ASN A 528 17.70 -31.92 -15.85
N GLY A 529 17.62 -33.24 -16.04
CA GLY A 529 17.38 -33.92 -17.32
C GLY A 529 15.92 -34.10 -17.71
N GLY A 530 14.99 -33.51 -16.96
CA GLY A 530 13.55 -33.55 -17.25
C GLY A 530 13.17 -32.72 -18.49
N THR A 531 11.86 -32.52 -18.64
CA THR A 531 11.29 -31.74 -19.75
C THR A 531 11.03 -30.32 -19.31
N TYR A 532 11.61 -29.37 -20.04
CA TYR A 532 11.34 -27.94 -19.92
C TYR A 532 10.44 -27.56 -21.09
N ASN A 533 9.18 -27.21 -20.82
CA ASN A 533 8.26 -26.77 -21.86
C ASN A 533 8.22 -25.24 -21.89
N ASP A 534 8.05 -24.69 -23.09
CA ASP A 534 7.80 -23.25 -23.29
C ASP A 534 8.90 -22.38 -22.63
N MET A 535 10.17 -22.77 -22.84
CA MET A 535 11.34 -22.00 -22.43
C MET A 535 11.67 -20.97 -23.50
N ASN A 536 11.35 -19.71 -23.22
CA ASN A 536 11.46 -18.62 -24.19
C ASN A 536 12.45 -17.56 -23.73
N LEU A 537 13.49 -17.35 -24.55
CA LEU A 537 14.45 -16.26 -24.42
C LEU A 537 14.34 -15.38 -25.65
N SER A 538 14.03 -14.10 -25.49
CA SER A 538 13.99 -13.16 -26.62
C SER A 538 14.59 -11.80 -26.32
N ASN A 539 15.26 -11.19 -27.29
CA ASN A 539 15.86 -9.85 -27.20
C ASN A 539 16.68 -9.63 -25.91
N THR A 540 17.39 -10.67 -25.47
CA THR A 540 18.05 -10.70 -24.17
C THR A 540 19.57 -10.66 -24.32
N ARG A 541 20.24 -9.98 -23.38
CA ARG A 541 21.71 -9.92 -23.32
C ARG A 541 22.23 -10.83 -22.21
N ILE A 542 22.93 -11.88 -22.58
CA ILE A 542 23.63 -12.81 -21.66
C ILE A 542 25.12 -12.78 -22.00
N THR A 543 25.74 -11.65 -21.70
CA THR A 543 27.05 -11.24 -22.21
C THR A 543 27.70 -10.26 -21.23
N PRO A 544 29.02 -10.03 -21.29
CA PRO A 544 29.67 -9.00 -20.46
C PRO A 544 29.05 -7.62 -20.65
N LEU A 545 28.90 -6.87 -19.56
CA LEU A 545 28.35 -5.52 -19.52
C LEU A 545 29.33 -4.58 -18.84
N GLU A 546 29.43 -3.34 -19.32
CA GLU A 546 30.28 -2.30 -18.74
C GLU A 546 30.01 -2.14 -17.23
N GLY A 547 31.09 -2.04 -16.45
CA GLY A 547 31.02 -1.96 -14.98
C GLY A 547 30.95 -3.32 -14.27
N PHE A 548 30.76 -4.42 -15.01
CA PHE A 548 30.80 -5.79 -14.46
C PHE A 548 31.93 -6.63 -15.06
N SER A 549 32.49 -7.54 -14.25
CA SER A 549 33.54 -8.45 -14.68
C SER A 549 33.02 -9.46 -15.71
N ASN A 550 33.84 -9.83 -16.70
CA ASN A 550 33.53 -10.97 -17.57
C ASN A 550 33.92 -12.28 -16.87
N SER A 551 33.04 -12.77 -15.99
CA SER A 551 33.31 -13.97 -15.19
C SER A 551 32.44 -15.17 -15.52
N GLN A 552 31.39 -15.02 -16.33
CA GLN A 552 30.48 -16.12 -16.65
C GLN A 552 31.14 -17.12 -17.61
N LYS A 553 31.01 -18.42 -17.31
CA LYS A 553 31.55 -19.52 -18.12
C LYS A 553 30.89 -19.58 -19.50
N TYR A 554 29.58 -19.79 -19.54
CA TYR A 554 28.75 -19.72 -20.74
C TYR A 554 27.61 -18.72 -20.55
N ALA A 555 27.00 -18.28 -21.66
CA ALA A 555 25.69 -17.62 -21.57
C ALA A 555 24.66 -18.63 -21.03
N ILE A 556 24.59 -19.78 -21.68
CA ILE A 556 23.67 -20.87 -21.34
C ILE A 556 24.46 -22.17 -21.24
N GLU A 557 24.29 -22.89 -20.15
CA GLU A 557 24.90 -24.19 -19.93
C GLU A 557 23.85 -25.22 -19.55
N VAL A 558 23.89 -26.33 -20.27
CA VAL A 558 23.01 -27.47 -20.06
C VAL A 558 23.89 -28.65 -19.67
N GLU A 559 23.86 -29.06 -18.40
CA GLU A 559 24.76 -30.10 -17.85
C GLU A 559 24.04 -31.45 -17.60
N ALA A 560 22.72 -31.55 -17.77
CA ALA A 560 21.99 -32.73 -17.34
C ALA A 560 22.55 -34.06 -17.91
N ALA A 561 22.92 -34.96 -16.99
CA ALA A 561 23.53 -36.26 -17.28
C ALA A 561 22.61 -37.20 -18.10
N THR A 562 21.29 -37.00 -17.99
CA THR A 562 20.28 -37.58 -18.87
C THR A 562 19.74 -36.43 -19.72
N GLY A 563 20.08 -36.37 -21.00
CA GLY A 563 19.85 -35.20 -21.87
C GLY A 563 18.45 -34.57 -21.68
N PRO A 564 18.36 -33.27 -21.35
CA PRO A 564 17.09 -32.62 -21.10
C PRO A 564 16.31 -32.44 -22.39
N VAL A 565 14.99 -32.42 -22.28
CA VAL A 565 14.10 -32.17 -23.43
C VAL A 565 13.56 -30.76 -23.30
N PHE A 566 13.80 -29.94 -24.32
CA PHE A 566 13.16 -28.64 -24.46
C PHE A 566 12.03 -28.75 -25.48
N ALA A 567 10.79 -28.59 -25.04
CA ALA A 567 9.62 -28.65 -25.91
C ALA A 567 9.06 -27.23 -26.12
N ASP A 568 8.63 -26.93 -27.34
CA ASP A 568 8.01 -25.64 -27.70
C ASP A 568 8.83 -24.42 -27.24
N SER A 569 10.16 -24.54 -27.26
CA SER A 569 11.09 -23.58 -26.66
C SER A 569 11.80 -22.74 -27.72
N THR A 570 12.13 -21.49 -27.38
CA THR A 570 12.74 -20.53 -28.31
C THR A 570 13.91 -19.79 -27.68
N ILE A 571 14.94 -19.52 -28.49
CA ILE A 571 16.03 -18.58 -28.16
C ILE A 571 16.24 -17.70 -29.39
N VAL A 572 15.75 -16.46 -29.34
CA VAL A 572 15.73 -15.59 -30.51
C VAL A 572 16.25 -14.19 -30.20
N ASP A 573 16.93 -13.58 -31.15
CA ASP A 573 17.42 -12.19 -31.06
C ASP A 573 18.26 -11.91 -29.79
N CYS A 574 18.93 -12.92 -29.24
CA CYS A 574 19.75 -12.78 -28.03
C CYS A 574 21.21 -12.44 -28.36
N ASN A 575 21.88 -11.74 -27.46
CA ASN A 575 23.35 -11.62 -27.48
C ASN A 575 23.97 -12.52 -26.41
N LEU A 576 24.64 -13.58 -26.85
CA LEU A 576 25.23 -14.63 -26.02
C LEU A 576 26.77 -14.63 -26.07
N SER A 577 27.36 -13.62 -26.71
CA SER A 577 28.79 -13.57 -27.00
C SER A 577 29.65 -13.15 -25.80
N GLY A 578 30.96 -13.33 -25.89
CA GLY A 578 31.93 -12.73 -24.95
C GLY A 578 32.10 -13.44 -23.61
N ASN A 579 31.28 -14.44 -23.28
CA ASN A 579 31.46 -15.28 -22.08
C ASN A 579 32.81 -16.03 -22.12
N VAL A 580 33.31 -16.42 -20.94
CA VAL A 580 34.69 -16.94 -20.74
C VAL A 580 35.00 -18.16 -21.62
N THR A 581 34.06 -19.09 -21.76
CA THR A 581 34.24 -20.32 -22.54
C THR A 581 33.46 -20.31 -23.86
N GLY A 582 32.23 -19.82 -23.88
CA GLY A 582 31.45 -19.74 -25.12
C GLY A 582 30.01 -19.29 -24.92
N ALA A 583 29.22 -19.27 -25.99
CA ALA A 583 27.82 -18.88 -25.90
C ALA A 583 26.96 -19.96 -25.22
N ILE A 584 26.83 -21.14 -25.84
CA ILE A 584 26.00 -22.23 -25.32
C ILE A 584 26.79 -23.53 -25.23
N SER A 585 26.64 -24.23 -24.11
CA SER A 585 27.17 -25.58 -23.90
C SER A 585 26.03 -26.59 -23.74
N TRP A 586 26.13 -27.73 -24.44
CA TRP A 586 25.17 -28.84 -24.41
C TRP A 586 25.82 -30.11 -23.84
N ALA A 587 25.18 -30.75 -22.85
CA ALA A 587 25.65 -32.01 -22.24
C ALA A 587 25.63 -33.22 -23.19
N SER A 588 24.78 -33.21 -24.21
CA SER A 588 24.72 -34.23 -25.27
C SER A 588 24.52 -33.57 -26.63
N ALA A 589 24.48 -34.35 -27.72
CA ALA A 589 24.26 -33.81 -29.06
C ALA A 589 23.01 -32.91 -29.04
N ASN A 590 23.19 -31.64 -29.42
CA ASN A 590 22.23 -30.55 -29.28
C ASN A 590 20.77 -31.02 -29.48
N PRO A 591 19.85 -30.76 -28.54
CA PRO A 591 18.43 -30.98 -28.75
C PRO A 591 17.94 -29.99 -29.81
N ARG A 592 17.92 -30.43 -31.08
CA ARG A 592 17.27 -29.80 -32.24
C ARG A 592 15.74 -29.70 -32.08
N THR A 593 15.32 -29.36 -30.87
CA THR A 593 13.95 -29.22 -30.38
C THR A 593 13.69 -27.78 -29.90
N ILE A 594 14.74 -26.95 -29.80
CA ILE A 594 14.62 -25.51 -29.51
C ILE A 594 14.75 -24.74 -30.82
N PHE A 595 13.80 -23.85 -31.09
CA PHE A 595 13.92 -22.92 -32.20
C PHE A 595 14.91 -21.79 -31.87
N MET A 596 16.02 -21.72 -32.60
CA MET A 596 17.07 -20.72 -32.39
C MET A 596 17.33 -19.87 -33.62
N ARG A 597 17.27 -18.54 -33.49
CA ARG A 597 17.47 -17.59 -34.61
C ARG A 597 18.07 -16.26 -34.17
N ASN A 598 18.82 -15.62 -35.06
CA ASN A 598 19.33 -14.25 -34.91
C ASN A 598 20.14 -14.03 -33.61
N ASN A 599 20.82 -15.07 -33.13
CA ASN A 599 21.58 -14.97 -31.88
C ASN A 599 23.04 -14.58 -32.15
N THR A 600 23.51 -13.53 -31.49
CA THR A 600 24.92 -13.14 -31.54
C THR A 600 25.75 -14.06 -30.64
N GLY A 601 26.83 -14.62 -31.16
CA GLY A 601 27.71 -15.56 -30.44
C GLY A 601 27.32 -17.03 -30.57
N TYR A 602 26.12 -17.33 -31.09
CA TYR A 602 25.69 -18.69 -31.42
C TYR A 602 25.02 -18.70 -32.80
N ILE A 603 25.81 -18.94 -33.84
CA ILE A 603 25.43 -18.73 -35.23
C ILE A 603 24.65 -19.94 -35.74
N THR A 604 23.36 -19.76 -36.00
CA THR A 604 22.45 -20.80 -36.51
C THR A 604 22.08 -20.61 -37.98
N GLU A 605 22.43 -19.46 -38.57
CA GLU A 605 22.27 -19.21 -39.99
C GLU A 605 23.50 -18.56 -40.60
N ALA A 606 23.84 -18.98 -41.80
CA ALA A 606 24.92 -18.40 -42.59
C ALA A 606 24.58 -18.50 -44.08
N GLN A 607 25.14 -17.59 -44.87
CA GLN A 607 25.01 -17.60 -46.31
C GLN A 607 26.27 -17.03 -46.98
N GLY A 608 26.49 -17.39 -48.24
CA GLY A 608 27.62 -16.88 -48.99
C GLY A 608 27.70 -17.44 -50.40
N SER A 609 28.89 -17.33 -50.99
CA SER A 609 29.22 -17.91 -52.29
C SER A 609 30.51 -18.72 -52.22
N ALA A 610 30.65 -19.71 -53.09
CA ALA A 610 31.86 -20.51 -53.27
C ALA A 610 32.13 -20.73 -54.76
N THR A 611 33.40 -20.71 -55.17
CA THR A 611 33.79 -20.91 -56.58
C THR A 611 34.56 -22.21 -56.72
N LEU A 612 33.95 -23.19 -57.40
CA LEU A 612 34.65 -24.39 -57.82
C LEU A 612 35.62 -24.01 -58.95
N LEU A 613 36.91 -24.23 -58.75
CA LEU A 613 37.95 -23.86 -59.72
C LEU A 613 38.02 -24.88 -60.87
N ASN A 614 38.33 -24.39 -62.06
CA ASN A 614 38.63 -25.23 -63.22
C ASN A 614 39.70 -26.28 -62.89
N GLY A 615 39.51 -27.52 -63.34
CA GLY A 615 40.39 -28.65 -63.04
C GLY A 615 40.09 -29.36 -61.73
N THR A 616 38.98 -29.02 -61.04
CA THR A 616 38.58 -29.65 -59.78
C THR A 616 37.14 -30.17 -59.83
N THR A 617 36.82 -31.15 -58.97
CA THR A 617 35.47 -31.76 -58.90
C THR A 617 34.77 -31.54 -57.55
N SER A 618 35.39 -30.79 -56.64
CA SER A 618 34.82 -30.51 -55.32
C SER A 618 35.37 -29.24 -54.71
N ILE A 619 34.55 -28.55 -53.92
CA ILE A 619 34.93 -27.40 -53.10
C ILE A 619 34.39 -27.56 -51.69
N ALA A 620 35.26 -27.38 -50.69
CA ALA A 620 34.88 -27.26 -49.29
C ALA A 620 34.42 -25.82 -48.99
N VAL A 621 33.26 -25.69 -48.37
CA VAL A 621 32.64 -24.41 -48.01
C VAL A 621 32.66 -24.27 -46.50
N ASN A 622 33.36 -23.25 -45.99
CA ASN A 622 33.32 -22.88 -44.58
C ASN A 622 32.00 -22.16 -44.28
N HIS A 623 31.17 -22.72 -43.39
CA HIS A 623 29.86 -22.14 -43.08
C HIS A 623 29.83 -21.30 -41.79
N GLY A 624 30.76 -21.51 -40.84
CA GLY A 624 30.88 -20.71 -39.62
C GLY A 624 29.73 -20.86 -38.61
N LEU A 625 28.89 -21.88 -38.77
CA LEU A 625 27.77 -22.17 -37.87
C LEU A 625 28.29 -22.75 -36.55
N SER A 626 27.58 -22.52 -35.45
CA SER A 626 27.88 -23.09 -34.13
C SER A 626 27.47 -24.55 -33.99
N LEU A 627 26.74 -25.09 -34.99
CA LEU A 627 26.31 -26.49 -35.05
C LEU A 627 26.60 -27.09 -36.41
N THR A 628 26.91 -28.37 -36.40
CA THR A 628 27.00 -29.19 -37.62
C THR A 628 25.61 -29.30 -38.27
N PRO A 629 25.45 -28.88 -39.54
CA PRO A 629 24.21 -29.06 -40.27
C PRO A 629 23.85 -30.54 -40.49
N ILE A 630 22.56 -30.85 -40.67
CA ILE A 630 22.06 -32.15 -41.11
C ILE A 630 21.41 -32.08 -42.51
N ALA A 631 20.94 -33.22 -43.01
CA ALA A 631 20.22 -33.28 -44.27
C ALA A 631 19.01 -32.32 -44.28
N GLY A 632 18.91 -31.50 -45.33
CA GLY A 632 17.83 -30.51 -45.48
C GLY A 632 18.19 -29.09 -45.01
N GLU A 633 19.32 -28.91 -44.32
CA GLU A 633 19.70 -27.61 -43.74
C GLU A 633 20.65 -26.79 -44.59
N ILE A 634 21.18 -27.37 -45.67
CA ILE A 634 22.07 -26.70 -46.62
C ILE A 634 21.36 -26.61 -47.96
N MET A 635 21.22 -25.38 -48.45
CA MET A 635 20.69 -25.06 -49.77
C MET A 635 21.83 -24.50 -50.62
N VAL A 636 22.03 -25.08 -51.82
CA VAL A 636 23.06 -24.65 -52.77
C VAL A 636 22.44 -24.41 -54.14
N THR A 637 22.77 -23.27 -54.74
CA THR A 637 22.28 -22.85 -56.05
C THR A 637 23.47 -22.51 -56.95
N PRO A 638 23.67 -23.22 -58.09
CA PRO A 638 24.65 -22.82 -59.09
C PRO A 638 24.36 -21.40 -59.60
N LEU A 639 25.41 -20.57 -59.70
CA LEU A 639 25.34 -19.22 -60.25
C LEU A 639 25.69 -19.18 -61.73
N ASP A 640 26.48 -20.16 -62.17
CA ASP A 640 26.95 -20.33 -63.55
C ASP A 640 26.49 -21.68 -64.12
N ASP A 641 26.64 -21.84 -65.44
CA ASP A 641 26.48 -23.15 -66.08
C ASP A 641 27.52 -24.15 -65.53
N LEU A 642 27.10 -25.40 -65.32
CA LEU A 642 27.98 -26.48 -64.85
C LEU A 642 28.97 -26.95 -65.93
N GLY A 643 28.87 -26.42 -67.16
CA GLY A 643 29.79 -26.72 -68.25
C GLY A 643 29.74 -28.19 -68.63
N THR A 644 30.87 -28.89 -68.55
CA THR A 644 30.93 -30.34 -68.82
C THR A 644 30.39 -31.22 -67.68
N ALA A 645 30.18 -30.67 -66.48
CA ALA A 645 29.48 -31.37 -65.42
C ALA A 645 27.96 -31.31 -65.65
N SER A 646 27.26 -32.39 -65.31
CA SER A 646 25.80 -32.49 -65.49
C SER A 646 25.00 -32.58 -64.20
N LYS A 647 25.69 -32.79 -63.07
CA LYS A 647 25.07 -32.92 -61.75
C LYS A 647 26.01 -32.39 -60.68
N PHE A 648 25.43 -31.75 -59.67
CA PHE A 648 26.12 -31.44 -58.42
C PHE A 648 25.40 -32.13 -57.25
N ARG A 649 26.10 -32.30 -56.13
CA ARG A 649 25.56 -32.83 -54.87
C ARG A 649 26.30 -32.24 -53.68
N VAL A 650 25.64 -32.25 -52.53
CA VAL A 650 26.20 -31.86 -51.24
C VAL A 650 26.05 -33.08 -50.31
N PRO A 651 27.05 -33.99 -50.26
CA PRO A 651 26.92 -35.24 -49.52
C PRO A 651 26.89 -34.99 -48.02
N THR A 652 25.92 -35.56 -47.31
CA THR A 652 25.80 -35.46 -45.84
C THR A 652 26.99 -36.03 -45.10
N ALA A 653 27.70 -37.00 -45.68
CA ALA A 653 28.94 -37.55 -45.14
C ALA A 653 30.10 -36.53 -45.09
N ASP A 654 30.01 -35.44 -45.85
CA ASP A 654 31.01 -34.37 -45.87
C ASP A 654 30.65 -33.22 -44.89
N TYR A 655 29.57 -33.35 -44.10
CA TYR A 655 29.15 -32.31 -43.16
C TYR A 655 29.99 -32.41 -41.88
N THR A 656 30.59 -31.30 -41.49
CA THR A 656 31.41 -31.17 -40.28
C THR A 656 30.95 -29.98 -39.46
N SER A 657 31.57 -29.73 -38.31
CA SER A 657 31.25 -28.56 -37.48
C SER A 657 31.65 -27.23 -38.10
N SER A 658 32.46 -27.23 -39.17
CA SER A 658 32.93 -25.99 -39.81
C SER A 658 32.72 -25.93 -41.32
N GLN A 659 32.47 -27.07 -41.97
CA GLN A 659 32.45 -27.20 -43.42
C GLN A 659 31.37 -28.16 -43.94
N PHE A 660 30.93 -27.90 -45.17
CA PHE A 660 30.31 -28.88 -46.06
C PHE A 660 31.02 -28.88 -47.41
N THR A 661 30.83 -29.91 -48.23
CA THR A 661 31.48 -30.01 -49.56
C THR A 661 30.45 -30.04 -50.68
N ILE A 662 30.64 -29.18 -51.69
CA ILE A 662 29.92 -29.26 -52.96
C ILE A 662 30.76 -30.13 -53.90
N ARG A 663 30.15 -31.15 -54.51
CA ARG A 663 30.80 -32.03 -55.48
C ARG A 663 30.06 -31.98 -56.81
N VAL A 664 30.81 -32.03 -57.91
CA VAL A 664 30.29 -32.23 -59.27
C VAL A 664 30.73 -33.59 -59.82
N ASN A 665 30.04 -34.09 -60.84
CA ASN A 665 30.31 -35.42 -61.40
C ASN A 665 31.46 -35.46 -62.44
N ALA A 666 31.92 -34.31 -62.91
CA ALA A 666 33.07 -34.15 -63.79
C ALA A 666 33.68 -32.75 -63.60
N ASP A 667 34.92 -32.53 -64.07
CA ASP A 667 35.48 -31.18 -64.17
C ASP A 667 34.55 -30.32 -65.06
N PRO A 668 34.10 -29.13 -64.63
CA PRO A 668 33.26 -28.24 -65.44
C PRO A 668 33.96 -27.64 -66.68
N GLY A 669 35.29 -27.65 -66.73
CA GLY A 669 36.08 -27.01 -67.79
C GLY A 669 36.16 -25.48 -67.70
N ALA A 670 35.59 -24.90 -66.63
CA ALA A 670 35.63 -23.49 -66.26
C ALA A 670 35.43 -23.34 -64.75
N ASN A 671 35.62 -22.13 -64.23
CA ASN A 671 35.22 -21.84 -62.85
C ASN A 671 33.68 -21.79 -62.76
N VAL A 672 33.11 -22.39 -61.71
CA VAL A 672 31.66 -22.41 -61.46
C VAL A 672 31.36 -21.83 -60.08
N GLY A 673 30.57 -20.78 -60.03
CA GLY A 673 30.07 -20.19 -58.80
C GLY A 673 28.85 -20.94 -58.24
N PHE A 674 28.76 -20.99 -56.92
CA PHE A 674 27.62 -21.48 -56.17
C PHE A 674 27.26 -20.48 -55.09
N ALA A 675 26.00 -20.08 -55.01
CA ALA A 675 25.44 -19.45 -53.81
C ALA A 675 24.97 -20.54 -52.85
N TRP A 676 25.11 -20.27 -51.56
CA TRP A 676 24.69 -21.21 -50.53
C TRP A 676 24.05 -20.50 -49.34
N GLN A 677 23.13 -21.19 -48.69
CA GLN A 677 22.53 -20.83 -47.42
C GLN A 677 22.52 -22.07 -46.53
N ALA A 678 22.86 -21.90 -45.26
CA ALA A 678 22.77 -22.95 -44.25
C ALA A 678 21.99 -22.42 -43.04
N VAL A 679 21.03 -23.20 -42.57
CA VAL A 679 20.18 -22.88 -41.43
C VAL A 679 20.04 -24.14 -40.58
N VAL A 680 20.52 -24.08 -39.34
CA VAL A 680 20.34 -25.17 -38.38
C VAL A 680 19.10 -24.90 -37.54
N ALA A 681 18.20 -25.88 -37.50
CA ALA A 681 17.00 -25.90 -36.69
C ALA A 681 17.07 -26.97 -35.59
#